data_AF-A0A818X0N1-F1
#
_entry.id   AF-A0A818X0N1-F1
#
_cell.length_a   1.000
_cell.length_b   1.000
_cell.length_c   1.000
_cell.angle_alpha   90.00
_cell.angle_beta   90.00
_cell.angle_gamma   90.00
#
_symmetry.space_group_name_H-M   'P 1'
#
loop_
_entity.id
_entity.type
_entity.pdbx_description
1 polymer ?
#
loop_
_entity_poly.entity_id
_entity_poly.type
_entity_poly.pdbx_seq_one_letter_code
_entity_poly.pdbx_strand_id
1 'polypeptide(L)'
;MLPAHRFLPSYNTDDRLIVAIIQQDLTKVLYILESNRARSTINQSLYFGSYRDDFNHPITPLAAACHFGSYEIVDILINYFHANINTQHLPGWKTALHYAVLAKSNRYDIVQILLQHGADVNAQDRYGTTPLMLAVLHSDCDIVHLLLEQAGANVRIHNQYHLTAFDFVKYNLTIINDLIRNGAISFNINDKDLFQWLIINKHMRLARLLIEAGYVPPITLFQQRIRPLKSLCRLKIRLQVSGTHFRERIQTLPVNYSKLSPIQIDPLTQHFIDEYGRVRIFHGVNVVYKLPPFLPNLTDFDPQKSLTNDDLNNLHQWGFNVIRFYTSWMGVNPTSETEIDQQYLSQLSKAVQMMEDKGIYALLDAHQDVFSRYFCGEGVPDWIAKKLDDDVFKSFPMPVAANITREPDTGYPTLEACLARPFFQYYITQAVMDGFQMLYTNQHGVLDSFASFWRTIASTFANRSSVLGYELLNEPPFTKLVDAVKLGEVDRAYLAPMYKKLHDVIRQVDDKRIIFYEPCAVDLLQTGFQQGPGGVDYNNRQVFSYHVYCLDVTKQDDPKSDLVCDVDDTLLISSRYEEAKKKKFGGMMLTEFGAISNSTEGIKEITRITNIADEYLQSWSYWQFKKYEDLTTAASPATTESFYTEDGKLEINKVRALSRSYAQAIAGQPISMSFDSISFSFQLTFDINTNIQQPTIIYINEDLNYPHGNNIDVSPVNSLTWASSNRNYYEFLPTTSTKNSTMITIKITPKTLNWFNILWNWFKEKIIFWKK
;
A
#
# COMPACT_ATOMS: atom_id res chain seq x y z
N MET A 1 -60.13 -13.92 -37.64
CA MET A 1 -59.70 -15.33 -37.46
C MET A 1 -58.21 -15.32 -37.20
N LEU A 2 -57.80 -16.16 -36.24
CA LEU A 2 -56.45 -16.52 -35.78
C LEU A 2 -55.70 -15.54 -34.84
N PRO A 3 -55.45 -15.97 -33.58
CA PRO A 3 -54.79 -15.23 -32.49
C PRO A 3 -53.36 -15.76 -32.22
N ALA A 4 -52.66 -15.15 -31.24
CA ALA A 4 -51.82 -15.78 -30.19
C ALA A 4 -50.71 -14.82 -29.70
N HIS A 5 -50.78 -14.34 -28.45
CA HIS A 5 -49.88 -14.71 -27.32
C HIS A 5 -48.49 -14.01 -27.38
N ARG A 6 -48.02 -13.22 -26.40
CA ARG A 6 -47.78 -13.53 -24.98
C ARG A 6 -47.28 -12.28 -24.20
N PHE A 7 -47.66 -12.22 -22.92
CA PHE A 7 -47.07 -11.53 -21.74
C PHE A 7 -46.62 -10.06 -21.82
N LEU A 8 -47.41 -9.18 -21.19
CA LEU A 8 -46.94 -7.97 -20.51
C LEU A 8 -46.89 -8.24 -18.99
N PRO A 9 -45.80 -7.90 -18.26
CA PRO A 9 -45.86 -7.71 -16.82
C PRO A 9 -46.45 -6.32 -16.49
N SER A 10 -47.00 -6.20 -15.28
CA SER A 10 -47.76 -5.07 -14.76
C SER A 10 -47.02 -3.73 -14.77
N TYR A 11 -47.60 -2.73 -15.44
CA TYR A 11 -47.24 -1.31 -15.28
C TYR A 11 -48.10 -0.63 -14.22
N ASN A 12 -47.48 0.34 -13.53
CA ASN A 12 -48.03 1.11 -12.43
C ASN A 12 -49.18 2.02 -12.91
N THR A 13 -50.06 2.45 -12.02
CA THR A 13 -51.32 3.16 -12.36
C THR A 13 -51.13 4.52 -13.05
N ASP A 14 -49.96 5.16 -12.95
CA ASP A 14 -49.64 6.42 -13.64
C ASP A 14 -49.35 6.22 -15.14
N ASP A 15 -48.85 5.05 -15.55
CA ASP A 15 -48.55 4.76 -16.95
C ASP A 15 -49.82 4.57 -17.79
N ARG A 16 -50.95 4.22 -17.17
CA ARG A 16 -52.25 4.06 -17.87
C ARG A 16 -52.84 5.40 -18.32
N LEU A 17 -52.63 6.46 -17.54
CA LEU A 17 -53.09 7.81 -17.92
C LEU A 17 -52.22 8.35 -19.08
N ILE A 18 -50.91 8.04 -19.05
CA ILE A 18 -49.93 8.45 -20.04
C ILE A 18 -50.12 7.67 -21.36
N VAL A 19 -50.33 6.35 -21.31
CA VAL A 19 -50.67 5.54 -22.49
C VAL A 19 -52.01 5.97 -23.10
N ALA A 20 -52.99 6.38 -22.29
CA ALA A 20 -54.28 6.89 -22.79
C ALA A 20 -54.18 8.28 -23.45
N ILE A 21 -53.37 9.18 -22.90
CA ILE A 21 -53.10 10.52 -23.48
C ILE A 21 -52.30 10.38 -24.77
N ILE A 22 -51.28 9.51 -24.78
CA ILE A 22 -50.45 9.23 -25.95
C ILE A 22 -51.23 8.46 -27.03
N GLN A 23 -52.12 7.52 -26.68
CA GLN A 23 -52.99 6.85 -27.66
C GLN A 23 -54.02 7.80 -28.29
N GLN A 24 -54.58 8.75 -27.54
CA GLN A 24 -55.47 9.77 -28.12
C GLN A 24 -54.76 10.68 -29.12
N ASP A 25 -53.50 11.04 -28.86
CA ASP A 25 -52.74 11.92 -29.76
C ASP A 25 -52.02 11.18 -30.89
N LEU A 26 -51.61 9.91 -30.72
CA LEU A 26 -51.20 9.05 -31.84
C LEU A 26 -52.34 8.86 -32.84
N THR A 27 -53.59 8.75 -32.36
CA THR A 27 -54.77 8.66 -33.24
C THR A 27 -55.01 9.96 -34.00
N LYS A 28 -54.74 11.13 -33.41
CA LYS A 28 -54.80 12.43 -34.11
C LYS A 28 -53.63 12.63 -35.09
N VAL A 29 -52.42 12.20 -34.73
CA VAL A 29 -51.25 12.22 -35.61
C VAL A 29 -51.47 11.28 -36.79
N LEU A 30 -52.02 10.07 -36.58
CA LEU A 30 -52.42 9.14 -37.63
C LEU A 30 -53.58 9.69 -38.50
N TYR A 31 -54.57 10.36 -37.91
CA TYR A 31 -55.66 11.02 -38.64
C TYR A 31 -55.16 12.18 -39.53
N ILE A 32 -54.17 12.95 -39.06
CA ILE A 32 -53.52 14.00 -39.85
C ILE A 32 -52.65 13.39 -40.96
N LEU A 33 -52.02 12.24 -40.71
CA LEU A 33 -51.20 11.49 -41.67
C LEU A 33 -52.02 10.88 -42.83
N GLU A 34 -53.24 10.42 -42.58
CA GLU A 34 -54.15 9.91 -43.63
C GLU A 34 -54.76 11.03 -44.49
N SER A 35 -54.87 12.25 -43.95
CA SER A 35 -55.55 13.37 -44.61
C SER A 35 -54.69 14.24 -45.53
N ASN A 36 -53.36 14.09 -45.56
CA ASN A 36 -52.47 15.01 -46.31
C ASN A 36 -51.43 14.29 -47.20
N ARG A 37 -51.87 13.88 -48.39
CA ARG A 37 -50.99 13.66 -49.56
C ARG A 37 -50.56 15.00 -50.17
N ALA A 38 -49.71 15.79 -49.51
CA ALA A 38 -49.04 16.92 -50.16
C ALA A 38 -47.76 17.31 -49.42
N ARG A 39 -46.63 17.22 -50.15
CA ARG A 39 -45.29 17.65 -49.72
C ARG A 39 -45.19 19.18 -49.67
N SER A 40 -44.24 19.63 -48.85
CA SER A 40 -43.72 21.00 -48.67
C SER A 40 -44.41 21.83 -47.58
N THR A 41 -43.61 22.36 -46.65
CA THR A 41 -43.98 23.22 -45.50
C THR A 41 -44.70 22.56 -44.32
N ILE A 42 -43.99 21.74 -43.55
CA ILE A 42 -44.24 21.65 -42.10
C ILE A 42 -43.35 22.71 -41.42
N ASN A 43 -43.73 23.98 -41.54
CA ASN A 43 -43.06 25.07 -40.83
C ASN A 43 -43.68 25.19 -39.44
N GLN A 44 -42.95 24.69 -38.43
CA GLN A 44 -42.90 25.09 -37.02
C GLN A 44 -44.19 25.20 -36.16
N SER A 45 -45.43 25.17 -36.67
CA SER A 45 -46.61 25.61 -35.89
C SER A 45 -47.62 24.52 -35.48
N LEU A 46 -47.21 23.28 -35.23
CA LEU A 46 -48.07 22.33 -34.51
C LEU A 46 -48.01 22.62 -33.00
N TYR A 47 -48.81 23.62 -32.61
CA TYR A 47 -49.26 24.02 -31.27
C TYR A 47 -48.18 24.21 -30.18
N PHE A 48 -47.51 25.36 -30.22
CA PHE A 48 -46.69 25.89 -29.12
C PHE A 48 -47.47 26.26 -27.83
N GLY A 49 -48.67 25.70 -27.60
CA GLY A 49 -49.53 26.02 -26.46
C GLY A 49 -50.12 24.81 -25.71
N SER A 50 -50.01 23.59 -26.26
CA SER A 50 -50.62 22.39 -25.66
C SER A 50 -49.68 21.62 -24.73
N TYR A 51 -48.37 21.69 -24.96
CA TYR A 51 -47.37 20.95 -24.17
C TYR A 51 -46.63 21.90 -23.25
N ARG A 52 -46.46 21.50 -21.99
CA ARG A 52 -45.79 22.30 -20.97
C ARG A 52 -44.78 21.50 -20.16
N ASP A 53 -43.70 22.14 -19.75
CA ASP A 53 -42.72 21.57 -18.83
C ASP A 53 -43.27 21.52 -17.38
N ASP A 54 -42.47 20.97 -16.46
CA ASP A 54 -42.82 20.87 -15.03
C ASP A 54 -43.04 22.24 -14.34
N PHE A 55 -42.64 23.33 -15.00
CA PHE A 55 -42.81 24.71 -14.55
C PHE A 55 -43.92 25.44 -15.32
N ASN A 56 -44.77 24.68 -16.03
CA ASN A 56 -45.92 25.15 -16.79
C ASN A 56 -45.58 26.09 -17.95
N HIS A 57 -44.39 25.99 -18.53
CA HIS A 57 -43.98 26.79 -19.67
C HIS A 57 -44.19 26.03 -20.99
N PRO A 58 -44.55 26.69 -22.10
CA PRO A 58 -44.80 25.98 -23.34
C PRO A 58 -43.51 25.43 -23.95
N ILE A 59 -43.59 24.23 -24.52
CA ILE A 59 -42.46 23.53 -25.15
C ILE A 59 -42.85 22.98 -26.54
N THR A 60 -41.85 22.64 -27.35
CA THR A 60 -42.09 22.07 -28.69
C THR A 60 -42.58 20.62 -28.57
N PRO A 61 -43.29 20.07 -29.58
CA PRO A 61 -43.68 18.66 -29.57
C PRO A 61 -42.48 17.70 -29.42
N LEU A 62 -41.34 18.04 -30.04
CA LEU A 62 -40.10 17.26 -29.90
C LEU A 62 -39.54 17.34 -28.48
N ALA A 63 -39.51 18.54 -27.87
CA ALA A 63 -39.07 18.72 -26.49
C ALA A 63 -39.98 18.00 -25.48
N ALA A 64 -41.29 17.98 -25.72
CA ALA A 64 -42.25 17.21 -24.93
C ALA A 64 -41.98 15.71 -25.02
N ALA A 65 -41.82 15.17 -26.23
CA ALA A 65 -41.50 13.76 -26.43
C ALA A 65 -40.17 13.36 -25.74
N CYS A 66 -39.17 14.26 -25.75
CA CYS A 66 -37.91 14.07 -25.05
C CYS A 66 -38.10 14.09 -23.51
N HIS A 67 -38.84 15.07 -22.97
CA HIS A 67 -39.11 15.20 -21.53
C HIS A 67 -39.80 13.94 -20.96
N PHE A 68 -40.75 13.39 -21.71
CA PHE A 68 -41.49 12.20 -21.31
C PHE A 68 -40.76 10.88 -21.62
N GLY A 69 -39.60 10.91 -22.30
CA GLY A 69 -38.81 9.70 -22.56
C GLY A 69 -39.39 8.79 -23.65
N SER A 70 -40.21 9.32 -24.57
CA SER A 70 -40.90 8.54 -25.61
C SER A 70 -40.04 8.43 -26.88
N TYR A 71 -39.11 7.49 -26.91
CA TYR A 71 -38.15 7.31 -28.01
C TYR A 71 -38.83 7.16 -29.37
N GLU A 72 -39.90 6.37 -29.47
CA GLU A 72 -40.61 6.11 -30.74
C GLU A 72 -41.22 7.39 -31.32
N ILE A 73 -41.69 8.30 -30.46
CA ILE A 73 -42.23 9.60 -30.88
C ILE A 73 -41.10 10.54 -31.30
N VAL A 74 -39.97 10.53 -30.56
CA VAL A 74 -38.77 11.29 -30.93
C VAL A 74 -38.26 10.86 -32.31
N ASP A 75 -38.16 9.55 -32.54
CA ASP A 75 -37.75 8.95 -33.82
C ASP A 75 -38.68 9.38 -34.97
N ILE A 76 -39.99 9.25 -34.79
CA ILE A 76 -40.98 9.68 -35.80
C ILE A 76 -40.87 11.20 -36.08
N LEU A 77 -40.76 12.03 -35.05
CA LEU A 77 -40.68 13.48 -35.22
C LEU A 77 -39.41 13.91 -35.97
N ILE A 78 -38.26 13.27 -35.69
CA ILE A 78 -36.98 13.57 -36.33
C ILE A 78 -36.92 12.99 -37.74
N ASN A 79 -37.16 11.68 -37.89
CA ASN A 79 -36.90 10.95 -39.12
C ASN A 79 -38.01 11.08 -40.16
N TYR A 80 -39.27 11.14 -39.71
CA TYR A 80 -40.42 11.21 -40.63
C TYR A 80 -40.90 12.65 -40.86
N PHE A 81 -40.97 13.45 -39.81
CA PHE A 81 -41.49 14.83 -39.89
C PHE A 81 -40.40 15.90 -40.02
N HIS A 82 -39.12 15.52 -39.95
CA HIS A 82 -37.97 16.44 -40.06
C HIS A 82 -38.07 17.62 -39.07
N ALA A 83 -38.51 17.35 -37.85
CA ALA A 83 -38.61 18.35 -36.80
C ALA A 83 -37.24 19.02 -36.60
N ASN A 84 -37.21 20.35 -36.53
CA ASN A 84 -35.98 21.08 -36.29
C ASN A 84 -35.53 20.87 -34.82
N ILE A 85 -34.45 20.12 -34.66
CA ILE A 85 -33.94 19.59 -33.39
C ILE A 85 -33.54 20.67 -32.39
N ASN A 86 -33.07 21.82 -32.89
CA ASN A 86 -32.59 22.92 -32.06
C ASN A 86 -33.67 23.99 -31.81
N THR A 87 -34.92 23.72 -32.21
CA THR A 87 -36.03 24.67 -31.99
C THR A 87 -36.30 24.83 -30.49
N GLN A 88 -36.19 26.07 -30.02
CA GLN A 88 -36.65 26.50 -28.71
C GLN A 88 -38.06 27.09 -28.83
N HIS A 89 -38.90 26.94 -27.80
CA HIS A 89 -40.24 27.55 -27.82
C HIS A 89 -40.18 29.07 -27.92
N LEU A 90 -39.28 29.68 -27.15
CA LEU A 90 -38.90 31.09 -27.22
C LEU A 90 -37.37 31.18 -27.19
N PRO A 91 -36.77 32.26 -27.73
CA PRO A 91 -35.33 32.43 -27.70
C PRO A 91 -34.77 32.31 -26.27
N GLY A 92 -33.73 31.48 -26.10
CA GLY A 92 -33.12 31.21 -24.82
C GLY A 92 -33.86 30.16 -23.98
N TRP A 93 -34.84 29.43 -24.50
CA TRP A 93 -35.47 28.34 -23.74
C TRP A 93 -34.73 27.01 -23.91
N LYS A 94 -34.97 26.05 -23.02
CA LYS A 94 -34.39 24.70 -23.13
C LYS A 94 -34.71 24.07 -24.50
N THR A 95 -33.69 23.47 -25.12
CA THR A 95 -33.83 22.67 -26.36
C THR A 95 -34.31 21.26 -26.04
N ALA A 96 -34.67 20.47 -27.07
CA ALA A 96 -35.02 19.06 -26.91
C ALA A 96 -33.91 18.27 -26.18
N LEU A 97 -32.63 18.58 -26.44
CA LEU A 97 -31.50 17.94 -25.78
C LEU A 97 -31.45 18.21 -24.26
N HIS A 98 -31.83 19.41 -23.81
CA HIS A 98 -31.92 19.69 -22.36
C HIS A 98 -32.98 18.83 -21.68
N TYR A 99 -34.13 18.64 -22.32
CA TYR A 99 -35.21 17.81 -21.79
C TYR A 99 -34.89 16.33 -21.85
N ALA A 100 -34.16 15.87 -22.88
CA ALA A 100 -33.71 14.49 -23.00
C ALA A 100 -32.80 14.06 -21.84
N VAL A 101 -31.88 14.93 -21.40
CA VAL A 101 -31.01 14.66 -20.24
C VAL A 101 -31.81 14.52 -18.94
N LEU A 102 -32.97 15.19 -18.85
CA LEU A 102 -33.87 15.19 -17.68
C LEU A 102 -34.98 14.13 -17.74
N ALA A 103 -35.08 13.35 -18.81
CA ALA A 103 -36.19 12.43 -19.01
C ALA A 103 -36.22 11.31 -17.96
N LYS A 104 -37.41 10.77 -17.64
CA LYS A 104 -37.51 9.69 -16.65
C LYS A 104 -37.19 8.30 -17.20
N SER A 105 -37.19 8.13 -18.52
CA SER A 105 -36.93 6.87 -19.22
C SER A 105 -36.26 7.12 -20.59
N ASN A 106 -35.59 6.11 -21.14
CA ASN A 106 -34.95 6.13 -22.48
C ASN A 106 -33.98 7.30 -22.73
N ARG A 107 -33.42 7.89 -21.67
CA ARG A 107 -32.56 9.08 -21.76
C ARG A 107 -31.38 8.91 -22.70
N TYR A 108 -30.64 7.80 -22.58
CA TYR A 108 -29.44 7.55 -23.37
C TYR A 108 -29.75 7.51 -24.87
N ASP A 109 -30.74 6.68 -25.27
CA ASP A 109 -31.12 6.50 -26.67
C ASP A 109 -31.68 7.79 -27.28
N ILE A 110 -32.46 8.55 -26.50
CA ILE A 110 -33.02 9.84 -26.93
C ILE A 110 -31.90 10.90 -27.08
N VAL A 111 -30.97 10.98 -26.14
CA VAL A 111 -29.80 11.87 -26.27
C VAL A 111 -28.98 11.48 -27.49
N GLN A 112 -28.75 10.18 -27.72
CA GLN A 112 -27.98 9.68 -28.84
C GLN A 112 -28.62 10.02 -30.19
N ILE A 113 -29.93 9.77 -30.38
CA ILE A 113 -30.61 10.07 -31.65
C ILE A 113 -30.67 11.58 -31.92
N LEU A 114 -30.83 12.41 -30.89
CA LEU A 114 -30.78 13.87 -31.03
C LEU A 114 -29.40 14.35 -31.50
N LEU A 115 -28.33 13.84 -30.90
CA LEU A 115 -26.95 14.18 -31.26
C LEU A 115 -26.63 13.72 -32.69
N GLN A 116 -27.04 12.50 -33.09
CA GLN A 116 -26.85 11.97 -34.44
C GLN A 116 -27.48 12.85 -35.52
N HIS A 117 -28.58 13.55 -35.20
CA HIS A 117 -29.28 14.41 -36.14
C HIS A 117 -28.91 15.90 -35.99
N GLY A 118 -27.84 16.23 -35.26
CA GLY A 118 -27.29 17.57 -35.20
C GLY A 118 -27.88 18.46 -34.10
N ALA A 119 -28.30 17.88 -32.98
CA ALA A 119 -28.55 18.66 -31.77
C ALA A 119 -27.30 19.45 -31.37
N ASP A 120 -27.47 20.74 -31.07
CA ASP A 120 -26.41 21.57 -30.53
C ASP A 120 -26.12 21.16 -29.09
N VAL A 121 -25.03 20.41 -28.93
CA VAL A 121 -24.53 19.91 -27.65
C VAL A 121 -24.21 21.04 -26.66
N ASN A 122 -23.94 22.24 -27.17
CA ASN A 122 -23.52 23.42 -26.42
C ASN A 122 -24.65 24.46 -26.27
N ALA A 123 -25.87 24.12 -26.67
CA ALA A 123 -27.02 25.02 -26.55
C ALA A 123 -27.15 25.52 -25.10
N GLN A 124 -27.43 26.82 -24.95
CA GLN A 124 -27.64 27.45 -23.65
C GLN A 124 -29.09 27.84 -23.46
N ASP A 125 -29.66 27.53 -22.29
CA ASP A 125 -30.93 28.09 -21.86
C ASP A 125 -30.79 29.54 -21.34
N ARG A 126 -31.88 30.12 -20.84
CA ARG A 126 -31.97 31.55 -20.45
C ARG A 126 -31.06 31.89 -19.29
N TYR A 127 -30.58 30.86 -18.59
CA TYR A 127 -29.67 30.98 -17.48
C TYR A 127 -28.23 30.65 -17.90
N GLY A 128 -27.99 30.35 -19.17
CA GLY A 128 -26.70 29.90 -19.68
C GLY A 128 -26.40 28.43 -19.37
N THR A 129 -27.40 27.66 -18.91
CA THR A 129 -27.23 26.24 -18.56
C THR A 129 -27.11 25.42 -19.83
N THR A 130 -26.14 24.50 -19.88
CA THR A 130 -25.94 23.56 -20.99
C THR A 130 -26.46 22.16 -20.65
N PRO A 131 -26.70 21.27 -21.65
CA PRO A 131 -27.02 19.87 -21.40
C PRO A 131 -25.96 19.15 -20.56
N LEU A 132 -24.67 19.46 -20.75
CA LEU A 132 -23.57 18.90 -19.96
C LEU A 132 -23.67 19.28 -18.48
N MET A 133 -23.98 20.55 -18.16
CA MET A 133 -24.19 20.98 -16.77
C MET A 133 -25.31 20.20 -16.09
N LEU A 134 -26.41 19.95 -16.82
CA LEU A 134 -27.53 19.15 -16.31
C LEU A 134 -27.13 17.69 -16.09
N ALA A 135 -26.38 17.08 -17.01
CA ALA A 135 -25.92 15.69 -16.88
C ALA A 135 -24.98 15.51 -15.67
N VAL A 136 -24.05 16.45 -15.48
CA VAL A 136 -23.13 16.46 -14.33
C VAL A 136 -23.88 16.64 -13.00
N LEU A 137 -24.85 17.56 -12.94
CA LEU A 137 -25.67 17.80 -11.75
C LEU A 137 -26.43 16.55 -11.29
N HIS A 138 -26.85 15.70 -12.24
CA HIS A 138 -27.52 14.43 -12.00
C HIS A 138 -26.56 13.25 -11.81
N SER A 139 -25.24 13.48 -11.93
CA SER A 139 -24.19 12.47 -11.81
C SER A 139 -24.35 11.29 -12.77
N ASP A 140 -24.89 11.55 -13.97
CA ASP A 140 -25.16 10.54 -14.99
C ASP A 140 -23.92 10.31 -15.88
N CYS A 141 -23.07 9.35 -15.49
CA CYS A 141 -21.79 9.09 -16.16
C CYS A 141 -21.95 8.78 -17.66
N ASP A 142 -22.96 8.00 -18.03
CA ASP A 142 -23.13 7.54 -19.41
C ASP A 142 -23.51 8.70 -20.33
N ILE A 143 -24.40 9.60 -19.87
CA ILE A 143 -24.77 10.80 -20.61
C ILE A 143 -23.62 11.82 -20.62
N VAL A 144 -22.88 11.98 -19.51
CA VAL A 144 -21.69 12.85 -19.48
C VAL A 144 -20.65 12.39 -20.48
N HIS A 145 -20.35 11.10 -20.51
CA HIS A 145 -19.40 10.51 -21.45
C HIS A 145 -19.88 10.66 -22.90
N LEU A 146 -21.17 10.42 -23.16
CA LEU A 146 -21.79 10.59 -24.48
C LEU A 146 -21.67 12.05 -24.98
N LEU A 147 -21.96 13.03 -24.13
CA LEU A 147 -21.88 14.45 -24.49
C LEU A 147 -20.43 14.92 -24.71
N LEU A 148 -19.48 14.45 -23.91
CA LEU A 148 -18.08 14.85 -24.02
C LEU A 148 -17.38 14.17 -25.20
N GLU A 149 -17.37 12.84 -25.23
CA GLU A 149 -16.51 12.07 -26.13
C GLU A 149 -17.12 11.89 -27.53
N GLN A 150 -18.45 11.78 -27.63
CA GLN A 150 -19.10 11.55 -28.92
C GLN A 150 -19.62 12.83 -29.57
N ALA A 151 -19.97 13.84 -28.78
CA ALA A 151 -20.54 15.10 -29.28
C ALA A 151 -19.64 16.33 -29.11
N GLY A 152 -18.53 16.24 -28.35
CA GLY A 152 -17.59 17.35 -28.18
C GLY A 152 -18.15 18.52 -27.38
N ALA A 153 -18.90 18.25 -26.31
CA ALA A 153 -19.42 19.29 -25.42
C ALA A 153 -18.30 20.18 -24.85
N ASN A 154 -18.48 21.49 -24.93
CA ASN A 154 -17.52 22.47 -24.42
C ASN A 154 -17.69 22.64 -22.91
N VAL A 155 -16.76 22.03 -22.18
CA VAL A 155 -16.64 22.07 -20.72
C VAL A 155 -16.39 23.46 -20.12
N ARG A 156 -15.99 24.46 -20.93
CA ARG A 156 -15.65 25.82 -20.48
C ARG A 156 -16.79 26.82 -20.61
N ILE A 157 -17.95 26.40 -21.10
CA ILE A 157 -19.13 27.28 -21.13
C ILE A 157 -19.52 27.58 -19.69
N HIS A 158 -19.68 28.86 -19.37
CA HIS A 158 -20.20 29.30 -18.08
C HIS A 158 -21.64 29.79 -18.22
N ASN A 159 -22.44 29.53 -17.20
CA ASN A 159 -23.79 30.05 -17.11
C ASN A 159 -23.77 31.53 -16.66
N GLN A 160 -24.94 32.13 -16.46
CA GLN A 160 -25.07 33.52 -16.01
C GLN A 160 -24.49 33.77 -14.60
N TYR A 161 -24.24 32.71 -13.83
CA TYR A 161 -23.62 32.75 -12.50
C TYR A 161 -22.11 32.49 -12.56
N HIS A 162 -21.52 32.49 -13.75
CA HIS A 162 -20.11 32.15 -13.99
C HIS A 162 -19.74 30.71 -13.61
N LEU A 163 -20.71 29.80 -13.51
CA LEU A 163 -20.50 28.39 -13.19
C LEU A 163 -20.38 27.56 -14.47
N THR A 164 -19.40 26.68 -14.51
CA THR A 164 -19.13 25.69 -15.55
C THR A 164 -19.73 24.33 -15.19
N ALA A 165 -19.65 23.34 -16.09
CA ALA A 165 -20.06 21.97 -15.78
C ALA A 165 -19.29 21.39 -14.57
N PHE A 166 -18.03 21.79 -14.37
CA PHE A 166 -17.20 21.31 -13.26
C PHE A 166 -17.75 21.72 -11.88
N ASP A 167 -18.40 22.88 -11.79
CA ASP A 167 -18.91 23.42 -10.53
C ASP A 167 -20.15 22.67 -10.01
N PHE A 168 -20.78 21.83 -10.85
CA PHE A 168 -21.97 21.06 -10.49
C PHE A 168 -21.66 19.62 -10.02
N VAL A 169 -20.39 19.22 -9.94
CA VAL A 169 -19.98 17.86 -9.59
C VAL A 169 -20.25 17.54 -8.10
N LYS A 170 -20.89 16.40 -7.83
CA LYS A 170 -21.21 15.90 -6.47
C LYS A 170 -20.43 14.62 -6.12
N TYR A 171 -19.10 14.71 -6.06
CA TYR A 171 -18.17 13.63 -5.64
C TYR A 171 -18.00 12.43 -6.59
N ASN A 172 -18.42 12.52 -7.86
CA ASN A 172 -18.24 11.44 -8.84
C ASN A 172 -16.88 11.54 -9.55
N LEU A 173 -15.92 10.70 -9.16
CA LEU A 173 -14.54 10.71 -9.66
C LEU A 173 -14.42 10.46 -11.18
N THR A 174 -15.34 9.68 -11.76
CA THR A 174 -15.34 9.41 -13.20
C THR A 174 -15.66 10.69 -13.98
N ILE A 175 -16.70 11.42 -13.56
CA ILE A 175 -17.10 12.69 -14.18
C ILE A 175 -16.02 13.76 -14.00
N ILE A 176 -15.36 13.82 -12.85
CA ILE A 176 -14.23 14.73 -12.59
C ILE A 176 -13.11 14.50 -13.62
N ASN A 177 -12.74 13.25 -13.83
CA ASN A 177 -11.70 12.88 -14.78
C ASN A 177 -12.09 13.21 -16.22
N ASP A 178 -13.33 12.91 -16.62
CA ASP A 178 -13.81 13.16 -17.99
C ASP A 178 -13.85 14.67 -18.30
N LEU A 179 -14.30 15.50 -17.35
CA LEU A 179 -14.29 16.96 -17.51
C LEU A 179 -12.87 17.54 -17.59
N ILE A 180 -11.93 17.04 -16.77
CA ILE A 180 -10.53 17.49 -16.79
C ILE A 180 -9.84 17.11 -18.10
N ARG A 181 -10.02 15.87 -18.57
CA ARG A 181 -9.47 15.41 -19.86
C ARG A 181 -9.97 16.26 -21.03
N ASN A 182 -11.22 16.69 -20.98
CA ASN A 182 -11.82 17.55 -21.98
C ASN A 182 -11.52 19.05 -21.78
N GLY A 183 -10.67 19.40 -20.80
CA GLY A 183 -10.12 20.74 -20.63
C GLY A 183 -10.96 21.70 -19.81
N ALA A 184 -11.80 21.21 -18.87
CA ALA A 184 -12.69 22.03 -18.03
C ALA A 184 -11.93 23.11 -17.25
N ILE A 185 -10.67 22.83 -16.92
CA ILE A 185 -9.77 23.77 -16.26
C ILE A 185 -8.66 24.15 -17.24
N SER A 186 -8.52 25.44 -17.55
CA SER A 186 -7.33 25.97 -18.23
C SER A 186 -6.25 26.25 -17.19
N PHE A 187 -5.12 25.55 -17.27
CA PHE A 187 -4.00 25.78 -16.37
C PHE A 187 -3.44 27.19 -16.54
N ASN A 188 -3.73 28.10 -15.62
CA ASN A 188 -2.87 29.25 -15.35
C ASN A 188 -2.02 28.90 -14.13
N ILE A 189 -0.75 28.60 -14.39
CA ILE A 189 0.24 28.03 -13.45
C ILE A 189 0.49 28.91 -12.21
N ASN A 190 -0.09 30.11 -12.15
CA ASN A 190 0.11 31.08 -11.08
C ASN A 190 -1.08 31.26 -10.12
N ASP A 191 -2.18 30.52 -10.29
CA ASP A 191 -3.35 30.69 -9.43
C ASP A 191 -3.14 30.00 -8.07
N LYS A 192 -3.10 30.79 -6.99
CA LYS A 192 -2.76 30.34 -5.62
C LYS A 192 -3.96 29.75 -4.88
N ASP A 193 -5.17 30.15 -5.28
CA ASP A 193 -6.38 29.80 -4.55
C ASP A 193 -6.81 28.35 -4.82
N LEU A 194 -6.53 27.84 -6.02
CA LEU A 194 -6.88 26.46 -6.42
C LEU A 194 -6.06 25.40 -5.70
N PHE A 195 -4.73 25.53 -5.65
CA PHE A 195 -3.89 24.54 -4.97
C PHE A 195 -4.18 24.54 -3.46
N GLN A 196 -4.38 25.71 -2.87
CA GLN A 196 -4.72 25.83 -1.45
C GLN A 196 -6.11 25.23 -1.15
N TRP A 197 -7.12 25.44 -2.00
CA TRP A 197 -8.42 24.79 -1.86
C TRP A 197 -8.34 23.27 -2.00
N LEU A 198 -7.55 22.75 -2.96
CA LEU A 198 -7.37 21.30 -3.17
C LEU A 198 -6.70 20.62 -1.97
N ILE A 199 -5.71 21.28 -1.35
CA ILE A 199 -5.07 20.78 -0.12
C ILE A 199 -6.04 20.86 1.07
N ILE A 200 -6.74 21.98 1.25
CA ILE A 200 -7.70 22.17 2.36
C ILE A 200 -8.85 21.16 2.30
N ASN A 201 -9.34 20.84 1.10
CA ASN A 201 -10.44 19.91 0.88
C ASN A 201 -9.97 18.48 0.55
N LYS A 202 -8.68 18.16 0.79
CA LYS A 202 -8.10 16.81 0.69
C LYS A 202 -8.15 16.15 -0.70
N HIS A 203 -8.17 16.95 -1.77
CA HIS A 203 -8.14 16.48 -3.16
C HIS A 203 -6.70 16.28 -3.68
N MET A 204 -5.91 15.47 -2.98
CA MET A 204 -4.46 15.33 -3.16
C MET A 204 -4.03 14.74 -4.51
N ARG A 205 -4.89 13.93 -5.15
CA ARG A 205 -4.64 13.35 -6.48
C ARG A 205 -4.64 14.39 -7.60
N LEU A 206 -5.49 15.42 -7.48
CA LEU A 206 -5.53 16.56 -8.40
C LEU A 206 -4.40 17.56 -8.12
N ALA A 207 -4.04 17.74 -6.84
CA ALA A 207 -2.88 18.53 -6.46
C ALA A 207 -1.57 17.94 -7.02
N ARG A 208 -1.44 16.60 -7.02
CA ARG A 208 -0.29 15.89 -7.60
C ARG A 208 -0.21 16.01 -9.13
N LEU A 209 -1.33 15.85 -9.82
CA LEU A 209 -1.40 16.05 -11.28
C LEU A 209 -1.03 17.48 -11.70
N LEU A 210 -1.38 18.49 -10.90
CA LEU A 210 -0.97 19.88 -11.13
C LEU A 210 0.56 20.04 -11.03
N ILE A 211 1.18 19.45 -10.00
CA ILE A 211 2.64 19.47 -9.81
C ILE A 211 3.35 18.75 -10.97
N GLU A 212 2.86 17.59 -11.38
CA GLU A 212 3.40 16.80 -12.49
C GLU A 212 3.23 17.51 -13.85
N ALA A 213 2.18 18.33 -14.00
CA ALA A 213 1.98 19.21 -15.16
C ALA A 213 2.80 20.51 -15.14
N GLY A 214 3.67 20.70 -14.14
CA GLY A 214 4.60 21.83 -14.06
C GLY A 214 4.16 22.99 -13.15
N TYR A 215 3.13 22.81 -12.32
CA TYR A 215 2.77 23.78 -11.27
C TYR A 215 3.83 23.80 -10.16
N VAL A 216 4.42 24.98 -9.91
CA VAL A 216 5.38 25.17 -8.83
C VAL A 216 4.68 25.91 -7.68
N PRO A 217 4.34 25.23 -6.56
CA PRO A 217 3.71 25.89 -5.43
C PRO A 217 4.62 27.00 -4.90
N PRO A 218 4.09 28.19 -4.56
CA PRO A 218 4.92 29.31 -4.12
C PRO A 218 5.72 28.96 -2.85
N ILE A 219 7.05 28.97 -3.00
CA ILE A 219 8.09 28.57 -2.04
C ILE A 219 8.10 29.38 -0.71
N THR A 220 7.16 30.31 -0.52
CA THR A 220 7.11 31.20 0.65
C THR A 220 6.76 30.53 1.99
N LEU A 221 6.49 29.22 2.02
CA LEU A 221 6.38 28.46 3.28
C LEU A 221 7.65 27.66 3.65
N PHE A 222 8.67 27.61 2.79
CA PHE A 222 9.82 26.69 2.96
C PHE A 222 11.21 27.33 2.88
N GLN A 223 11.35 28.65 2.93
CA GLN A 223 12.68 29.31 2.90
C GLN A 223 12.93 30.22 4.11
N GLN A 224 13.51 29.65 5.16
CA GLN A 224 14.70 30.26 5.78
C GLN A 224 15.82 29.24 5.87
N ARG A 225 16.93 29.60 5.20
CA ARG A 225 18.26 28.96 5.15
C ARG A 225 18.39 27.71 4.28
N ILE A 226 18.82 27.94 3.03
CA ILE A 226 20.18 27.61 2.54
C ILE A 226 20.33 28.28 1.15
N ARG A 227 21.40 29.08 0.97
CA ARG A 227 21.78 29.66 -0.34
C ARG A 227 22.59 28.62 -1.13
N PRO A 228 22.38 28.46 -2.44
CA PRO A 228 23.23 27.63 -3.28
C PRO A 228 24.32 28.45 -4.00
N LEU A 229 25.54 27.92 -4.02
CA LEU A 229 26.58 28.29 -4.99
C LEU A 229 26.29 27.56 -6.31
N LYS A 230 26.03 28.31 -7.38
CA LYS A 230 26.06 27.82 -8.77
C LYS A 230 27.32 28.36 -9.43
N SER A 231 28.17 27.48 -9.96
CA SER A 231 28.78 27.68 -11.28
C SER A 231 29.52 26.43 -11.78
N LEU A 232 29.51 26.30 -13.11
CA LEU A 232 30.42 25.57 -14.00
C LEU A 232 29.97 24.20 -14.55
N CYS A 233 29.28 24.34 -15.70
CA CYS A 233 29.73 23.88 -17.02
C CYS A 233 29.89 22.39 -17.33
N ARG A 234 29.00 21.93 -18.22
CA ARG A 234 29.26 21.15 -19.45
C ARG A 234 30.69 20.64 -19.62
N LEU A 235 30.87 19.32 -19.65
CA LEU A 235 31.91 18.69 -20.47
C LEU A 235 31.42 17.36 -21.07
N LYS A 236 31.41 17.31 -22.42
CA LYS A 236 31.43 16.08 -23.22
C LYS A 236 32.85 15.51 -23.14
N ILE A 237 33.02 14.22 -22.85
CA ILE A 237 34.26 13.49 -23.20
C ILE A 237 33.93 12.10 -23.77
N ARG A 238 34.62 11.81 -24.88
CA ARG A 238 34.69 10.56 -25.64
C ARG A 238 35.31 9.44 -24.81
N LEU A 239 34.74 8.24 -24.88
CA LEU A 239 35.38 7.01 -24.41
C LEU A 239 36.44 6.55 -25.41
N GLN A 240 37.69 6.48 -24.94
CA GLN A 240 38.70 5.61 -25.53
C GLN A 240 39.67 5.15 -24.44
N VAL A 241 40.05 3.87 -24.58
CA VAL A 241 41.24 3.18 -24.08
C VAL A 241 41.06 2.25 -22.87
N SER A 242 41.50 1.03 -23.20
CA SER A 242 41.82 -0.17 -22.43
C SER A 242 42.59 0.04 -21.13
N GLY A 243 42.33 -0.83 -20.16
CA GLY A 243 43.23 -1.05 -19.03
C GLY A 243 42.95 -2.39 -18.35
N THR A 244 43.75 -3.39 -18.66
CA THR A 244 43.92 -4.63 -17.88
C THR A 244 44.35 -4.28 -16.46
N HIS A 245 43.64 -4.73 -15.42
CA HIS A 245 44.09 -4.52 -14.03
C HIS A 245 44.26 -5.83 -13.26
N PHE A 246 45.41 -5.85 -12.59
CA PHE A 246 46.03 -6.87 -11.77
C PHE A 246 45.13 -7.35 -10.62
N ARG A 247 45.13 -8.67 -10.36
CA ARG A 247 44.67 -9.25 -9.10
C ARG A 247 45.88 -9.35 -8.16
N GLU A 248 46.02 -8.41 -7.22
CA GLU A 248 46.82 -8.69 -6.03
C GLU A 248 45.98 -9.50 -5.05
N ARG A 249 46.55 -10.61 -4.55
CA ARG A 249 45.92 -11.48 -3.56
C ARG A 249 45.80 -10.73 -2.25
N ILE A 250 44.61 -10.27 -1.92
CA ILE A 250 44.25 -9.95 -0.53
C ILE A 250 44.36 -11.27 0.24
N GLN A 251 45.20 -11.30 1.28
CA GLN A 251 45.20 -12.38 2.28
C GLN A 251 43.82 -12.36 2.95
N THR A 252 42.95 -13.28 2.54
CA THR A 252 41.69 -13.56 3.21
C THR A 252 42.01 -14.08 4.61
N LEU A 253 41.92 -13.21 5.61
CA LEU A 253 41.76 -13.67 6.99
C LEU A 253 40.39 -14.37 7.03
N PRO A 254 40.29 -15.63 7.47
CA PRO A 254 39.00 -16.28 7.59
C PRO A 254 38.16 -15.49 8.59
N VAL A 255 37.05 -14.91 8.13
CA VAL A 255 36.08 -14.26 9.01
C VAL A 255 35.47 -15.34 9.88
N ASN A 256 35.95 -15.39 11.11
CA ASN A 256 35.36 -16.21 12.15
C ASN A 256 34.04 -15.53 12.52
N TYR A 257 32.90 -16.06 12.09
CA TYR A 257 31.55 -15.63 12.47
C TYR A 257 31.25 -15.77 13.99
N SER A 258 32.29 -15.86 14.82
CA SER A 258 32.25 -16.35 16.19
C SER A 258 31.41 -15.52 17.18
N LYS A 259 30.84 -14.38 16.76
CA LYS A 259 29.72 -13.72 17.45
C LYS A 259 29.14 -12.60 16.59
N LEU A 260 27.81 -12.50 16.51
CA LEU A 260 27.16 -11.30 15.96
C LEU A 260 27.44 -10.08 16.88
N SER A 261 27.85 -8.97 16.30
CA SER A 261 28.15 -7.74 17.04
C SER A 261 26.90 -7.12 17.67
N PRO A 262 26.98 -6.54 18.88
CA PRO A 262 25.90 -5.72 19.41
C PRO A 262 25.56 -4.56 18.46
N ILE A 263 24.27 -4.20 18.42
CA ILE A 263 23.73 -3.13 17.59
C ILE A 263 23.20 -2.01 18.48
N GLN A 264 23.47 -0.77 18.07
CA GLN A 264 22.92 0.45 18.66
C GLN A 264 22.34 1.34 17.57
N ILE A 265 21.76 2.47 17.96
CA ILE A 265 21.36 3.54 17.06
C ILE A 265 22.33 4.71 17.25
N ASP A 266 22.76 5.35 16.17
CA ASP A 266 23.39 6.67 16.26
C ASP A 266 22.29 7.74 16.46
N PRO A 267 22.23 8.47 17.59
CA PRO A 267 21.19 9.48 17.83
C PRO A 267 21.18 10.66 16.86
N LEU A 268 22.27 10.88 16.11
CA LEU A 268 22.38 11.95 15.14
C LEU A 268 21.83 11.53 13.77
N THR A 269 22.28 10.39 13.27
CA THR A 269 21.86 9.88 11.96
C THR A 269 20.60 9.03 12.02
N GLN A 270 20.23 8.52 13.20
CA GLN A 270 19.14 7.55 13.45
C GLN A 270 19.31 6.21 12.72
N HIS A 271 20.53 5.91 12.24
CA HIS A 271 20.86 4.63 11.65
C HIS A 271 21.26 3.61 12.73
N PHE A 272 21.01 2.33 12.44
CA PHE A 272 21.64 1.27 13.20
C PHE A 272 23.15 1.29 12.98
N ILE A 273 23.92 1.09 14.04
CA ILE A 273 25.38 1.02 14.03
C ILE A 273 25.86 -0.22 14.76
N ASP A 274 26.91 -0.85 14.25
CA ASP A 274 27.62 -1.89 14.99
C ASP A 274 28.71 -1.31 15.92
N GLU A 275 29.36 -2.18 16.70
CA GLU A 275 30.43 -1.80 17.64
C GLU A 275 31.64 -1.12 16.98
N TYR A 276 31.78 -1.23 15.66
CA TYR A 276 32.86 -0.61 14.88
C TYR A 276 32.45 0.74 14.30
N GLY A 277 31.20 1.16 14.49
CA GLY A 277 30.64 2.39 13.94
C GLY A 277 30.23 2.27 12.47
N ARG A 278 30.10 1.05 11.92
CA ARG A 278 29.52 0.87 10.58
C ARG A 278 28.02 1.03 10.65
N VAL A 279 27.43 1.71 9.67
CA VAL A 279 25.97 1.70 9.49
C VAL A 279 25.53 0.30 9.09
N ARG A 280 24.46 -0.20 9.71
CA ARG A 280 23.88 -1.52 9.48
C ARG A 280 22.49 -1.39 8.88
N ILE A 281 22.19 -2.22 7.88
CA ILE A 281 20.88 -2.33 7.25
C ILE A 281 20.43 -3.78 7.41
N PHE A 282 19.19 -3.96 7.85
CA PHE A 282 18.60 -5.27 8.10
C PHE A 282 17.45 -5.55 7.13
N HIS A 283 17.57 -6.65 6.38
CA HIS A 283 16.50 -7.18 5.54
C HIS A 283 16.15 -8.57 6.06
N GLY A 284 14.86 -8.84 6.25
CA GLY A 284 14.42 -10.04 6.95
C GLY A 284 13.04 -10.53 6.60
N VAL A 285 12.60 -11.50 7.39
CA VAL A 285 11.28 -12.14 7.30
C VAL A 285 10.67 -12.33 8.68
N ASN A 286 9.34 -12.40 8.71
CA ASN A 286 8.57 -12.76 9.90
C ASN A 286 8.45 -14.28 10.03
N VAL A 287 8.64 -14.77 11.25
CA VAL A 287 8.43 -16.17 11.67
C VAL A 287 7.56 -16.16 12.93
N VAL A 288 6.24 -16.33 12.72
CA VAL A 288 5.23 -16.20 13.77
C VAL A 288 4.37 -17.45 13.83
N TYR A 289 4.61 -18.30 14.83
CA TYR A 289 3.87 -19.54 15.03
C TYR A 289 2.71 -19.34 16.01
N LYS A 290 1.50 -19.06 15.51
CA LYS A 290 0.38 -18.50 16.29
C LYS A 290 -0.33 -19.50 17.22
N LEU A 291 -0.15 -20.81 17.02
CA LEU A 291 -0.81 -21.86 17.83
C LEU A 291 0.19 -22.64 18.70
N PRO A 292 -0.24 -23.25 19.83
CA PRO A 292 0.62 -24.13 20.62
C PRO A 292 1.35 -25.17 19.75
N PRO A 293 2.67 -25.36 19.91
CA PRO A 293 3.50 -24.92 21.04
C PRO A 293 4.11 -23.51 20.91
N PHE A 294 3.60 -22.68 19.99
CA PHE A 294 4.04 -21.31 19.72
C PHE A 294 5.48 -21.18 19.21
N LEU A 295 6.02 -22.27 18.68
CA LEU A 295 7.37 -22.36 18.12
C LEU A 295 7.35 -23.26 16.89
N PRO A 296 8.14 -22.93 15.85
CA PRO A 296 8.31 -23.79 14.69
C PRO A 296 9.06 -25.08 15.03
N ASN A 297 8.90 -26.10 14.19
CA ASN A 297 9.73 -27.30 14.26
C ASN A 297 11.19 -26.94 13.91
N LEU A 298 12.13 -27.20 14.81
CA LEU A 298 13.55 -26.83 14.64
C LEU A 298 14.43 -27.96 14.07
N THR A 299 13.89 -29.17 13.87
CA THR A 299 14.67 -30.36 13.46
C THR A 299 14.35 -30.81 12.05
N ASP A 300 13.07 -31.03 11.74
CA ASP A 300 12.65 -31.67 10.50
C ASP A 300 12.05 -30.63 9.56
N PHE A 301 12.55 -30.61 8.32
CA PHE A 301 12.05 -29.67 7.33
C PHE A 301 10.58 -29.96 7.02
N ASP A 302 9.77 -28.93 7.22
CA ASP A 302 8.37 -28.83 6.85
C ASP A 302 8.16 -27.49 6.15
N PRO A 303 7.58 -27.47 4.92
CA PRO A 303 7.44 -26.24 4.12
C PRO A 303 6.50 -25.20 4.74
N GLN A 304 5.72 -25.57 5.75
CA GLN A 304 4.72 -24.71 6.37
C GLN A 304 5.03 -24.39 7.84
N LYS A 305 5.73 -25.28 8.56
CA LYS A 305 5.79 -25.24 10.04
C LYS A 305 7.19 -25.21 10.65
N SER A 306 8.24 -25.36 9.86
CA SER A 306 9.61 -25.52 10.39
C SER A 306 10.49 -24.27 10.26
N LEU A 307 11.50 -24.19 11.12
CA LEU A 307 12.65 -23.29 11.05
C LEU A 307 13.92 -24.10 11.39
N THR A 308 14.29 -24.99 10.49
CA THR A 308 15.45 -25.87 10.61
C THR A 308 16.76 -25.17 10.22
N ASN A 309 17.89 -25.88 10.35
CA ASN A 309 19.15 -25.41 9.79
C ASN A 309 19.09 -25.22 8.26
N ASP A 310 18.31 -26.03 7.55
CA ASP A 310 18.16 -25.88 6.09
C ASP A 310 17.38 -24.63 5.73
N ASP A 311 16.35 -24.31 6.51
CA ASP A 311 15.61 -23.05 6.38
C ASP A 311 16.50 -21.83 6.61
N LEU A 312 17.28 -21.85 7.69
CA LEU A 312 18.18 -20.75 8.03
C LEU A 312 19.34 -20.63 7.04
N ASN A 313 19.81 -21.76 6.48
CA ASN A 313 20.77 -21.75 5.37
C ASN A 313 20.17 -21.08 4.13
N ASN A 314 18.92 -21.38 3.79
CA ASN A 314 18.22 -20.73 2.67
C ASN A 314 18.07 -19.23 2.91
N LEU A 315 17.60 -18.83 4.10
CA LEU A 315 17.45 -17.40 4.45
C LEU A 315 18.79 -16.65 4.37
N HIS A 316 19.86 -17.24 4.89
CA HIS A 316 21.22 -16.69 4.78
C HIS A 316 21.69 -16.58 3.32
N GLN A 317 21.46 -17.62 2.51
CA GLN A 317 21.81 -17.61 1.08
C GLN A 317 21.02 -16.56 0.30
N TRP A 318 19.78 -16.30 0.69
CA TRP A 318 18.92 -15.24 0.15
C TRP A 318 19.23 -13.85 0.71
N GLY A 319 20.24 -13.72 1.59
CA GLY A 319 20.77 -12.44 2.06
C GLY A 319 20.01 -11.84 3.22
N PHE A 320 19.07 -12.56 3.83
CA PHE A 320 18.39 -12.11 5.02
C PHE A 320 19.33 -12.16 6.23
N ASN A 321 19.33 -11.11 7.04
CA ASN A 321 20.20 -10.97 8.20
C ASN A 321 19.42 -10.65 9.49
N VAL A 322 18.09 -10.62 9.44
CA VAL A 322 17.21 -10.52 10.62
C VAL A 322 15.99 -11.41 10.44
N ILE A 323 15.49 -11.98 11.53
CA ILE A 323 14.18 -12.61 11.62
C ILE A 323 13.40 -11.90 12.73
N ARG A 324 12.21 -11.41 12.41
CA ARG A 324 11.23 -10.98 13.41
C ARG A 324 10.51 -12.23 13.91
N PHE A 325 10.78 -12.60 15.15
CA PHE A 325 10.49 -13.91 15.71
C PHE A 325 9.50 -13.81 16.85
N TYR A 326 8.42 -14.57 16.73
CA TYR A 326 7.35 -14.57 17.72
C TYR A 326 7.84 -15.04 19.10
N THR A 327 7.53 -14.20 20.09
CA THR A 327 7.76 -14.43 21.51
C THR A 327 6.41 -14.41 22.21
N SER A 328 5.82 -15.60 22.34
CA SER A 328 4.46 -15.77 22.84
C SER A 328 4.37 -15.51 24.34
N TRP A 329 3.49 -14.59 24.73
CA TRP A 329 3.16 -14.40 26.15
C TRP A 329 2.52 -15.65 26.73
N MET A 330 1.62 -16.31 25.99
CA MET A 330 1.04 -17.59 26.39
C MET A 330 2.07 -18.74 26.41
N GLY A 331 3.07 -18.71 25.54
CA GLY A 331 4.20 -19.64 25.59
C GLY A 331 5.06 -19.47 26.85
N VAL A 332 5.32 -18.24 27.29
CA VAL A 332 6.10 -17.97 28.52
C VAL A 332 5.27 -18.22 29.78
N ASN A 333 4.02 -17.76 29.81
CA ASN A 333 3.12 -17.79 30.96
C ASN A 333 1.78 -18.47 30.60
N PRO A 334 1.75 -19.81 30.48
CA PRO A 334 0.58 -20.53 29.97
C PRO A 334 -0.64 -20.47 30.89
N THR A 335 -0.44 -20.43 32.20
CA THR A 335 -1.51 -20.62 33.20
C THR A 335 -1.65 -19.46 34.19
N SER A 336 -0.55 -18.77 34.51
CA SER A 336 -0.52 -17.66 35.46
C SER A 336 0.75 -16.82 35.30
N GLU A 337 0.79 -15.64 35.92
CA GLU A 337 1.96 -14.76 35.92
C GLU A 337 3.21 -15.43 36.52
N THR A 338 3.04 -16.27 37.54
CA THR A 338 4.15 -16.87 38.29
C THR A 338 4.64 -18.19 37.70
N GLU A 339 3.84 -18.82 36.85
CA GLU A 339 4.21 -20.08 36.19
C GLU A 339 4.90 -19.76 34.86
N ILE A 340 6.22 -19.93 34.84
CA ILE A 340 7.06 -19.69 33.66
C ILE A 340 7.42 -21.03 33.02
N ASP A 341 7.07 -21.22 31.74
CA ASP A 341 7.45 -22.40 30.99
C ASP A 341 8.93 -22.35 30.58
N GLN A 342 9.76 -23.07 31.32
CA GLN A 342 11.20 -23.18 31.06
C GLN A 342 11.51 -23.97 29.78
N GLN A 343 10.64 -24.89 29.36
CA GLN A 343 10.83 -25.64 28.13
C GLN A 343 10.62 -24.73 26.92
N TYR A 344 9.58 -23.89 26.93
CA TYR A 344 9.37 -22.86 25.93
C TYR A 344 10.58 -21.92 25.82
N LEU A 345 11.03 -21.34 26.93
CA LEU A 345 12.20 -20.44 26.95
C LEU A 345 13.47 -21.13 26.43
N SER A 346 13.68 -22.40 26.77
CA SER A 346 14.82 -23.18 26.26
C SER A 346 14.76 -23.39 24.75
N GLN A 347 13.58 -23.68 24.18
CA GLN A 347 13.41 -23.87 22.73
C GLN A 347 13.49 -22.54 21.98
N LEU A 348 12.93 -21.46 22.52
CA LEU A 348 13.10 -20.09 22.02
C LEU A 348 14.59 -19.72 21.96
N SER A 349 15.34 -19.94 23.04
CA SER A 349 16.78 -19.68 23.08
C SER A 349 17.58 -20.55 22.09
N LYS A 350 17.15 -21.80 21.87
CA LYS A 350 17.72 -22.69 20.84
C LYS A 350 17.48 -22.15 19.43
N ALA A 351 16.26 -21.68 19.12
CA ALA A 351 15.96 -21.09 17.82
C ALA A 351 16.84 -19.85 17.55
N VAL A 352 16.97 -18.96 18.54
CA VAL A 352 17.86 -17.78 18.44
C VAL A 352 19.34 -18.18 18.26
N GLN A 353 19.79 -19.28 18.87
CA GLN A 353 21.14 -19.81 18.62
C GLN A 353 21.32 -20.28 17.19
N MET A 354 20.34 -21.00 16.63
CA MET A 354 20.43 -21.46 15.26
C MET A 354 20.48 -20.28 14.28
N MET A 355 19.76 -19.18 14.55
CA MET A 355 19.85 -17.95 13.77
C MET A 355 21.24 -17.31 13.88
N GLU A 356 21.78 -17.20 15.10
CA GLU A 356 23.11 -16.65 15.36
C GLU A 356 24.21 -17.43 14.63
N ASP A 357 24.11 -18.77 14.61
CA ASP A 357 25.06 -19.65 13.90
C ASP A 357 25.07 -19.41 12.39
N LYS A 358 24.03 -18.75 11.84
CA LYS A 358 23.93 -18.31 10.44
C LYS A 358 24.15 -16.82 10.22
N GLY A 359 24.53 -16.08 11.26
CA GLY A 359 24.71 -14.63 11.19
C GLY A 359 23.40 -13.84 11.02
N ILE A 360 22.28 -14.41 11.46
CA ILE A 360 20.95 -13.79 11.43
C ILE A 360 20.59 -13.29 12.83
N TYR A 361 20.19 -12.02 12.94
CA TYR A 361 19.72 -11.45 14.20
C TYR A 361 18.26 -11.83 14.48
N ALA A 362 17.89 -11.94 15.75
CA ALA A 362 16.51 -12.11 16.18
C ALA A 362 15.95 -10.78 16.70
N LEU A 363 14.83 -10.32 16.12
CA LEU A 363 13.96 -9.30 16.73
C LEU A 363 12.83 -10.04 17.44
N LEU A 364 12.80 -9.98 18.77
CA LEU A 364 11.80 -10.71 19.56
C LEU A 364 10.51 -9.89 19.65
N ASP A 365 9.44 -10.43 19.08
CA ASP A 365 8.15 -9.76 18.93
C ASP A 365 7.08 -10.35 19.87
N ALA A 366 6.50 -9.51 20.73
CA ALA A 366 5.28 -9.89 21.46
C ALA A 366 4.07 -9.76 20.53
N HIS A 367 3.92 -10.79 19.68
CA HIS A 367 2.87 -10.85 18.70
C HIS A 367 1.50 -11.07 19.34
N GLN A 368 0.50 -10.45 18.73
CA GLN A 368 -0.91 -10.70 18.99
C GLN A 368 -1.68 -10.34 17.73
N ASP A 369 -2.78 -11.05 17.50
CA ASP A 369 -3.86 -10.60 16.65
C ASP A 369 -5.19 -10.74 17.39
N VAL A 370 -6.01 -9.69 17.44
CA VAL A 370 -7.36 -9.75 18.03
C VAL A 370 -7.33 -10.30 19.47
N PHE A 371 -6.28 -9.96 20.23
CA PHE A 371 -6.14 -10.21 21.66
C PHE A 371 -6.01 -11.69 22.07
N SER A 372 -6.98 -12.57 21.81
CA SER A 372 -7.01 -13.93 22.36
C SER A 372 -7.84 -14.92 21.52
N ARG A 373 -7.55 -16.23 21.67
CA ARG A 373 -8.30 -17.33 21.03
C ARG A 373 -9.80 -17.29 21.33
N TYR A 374 -10.23 -16.76 22.48
CA TYR A 374 -11.65 -16.59 22.79
C TYR A 374 -12.39 -15.64 21.84
N PHE A 375 -11.66 -14.79 21.11
CA PHE A 375 -12.18 -13.77 20.20
C PHE A 375 -11.74 -13.99 18.75
N CYS A 376 -11.39 -15.23 18.39
CA CYS A 376 -10.83 -15.60 17.09
C CYS A 376 -9.43 -15.04 16.80
N GLY A 377 -8.76 -14.50 17.83
CA GLY A 377 -7.39 -14.00 17.79
C GLY A 377 -6.37 -14.96 18.40
N GLU A 378 -5.24 -14.40 18.85
CA GLU A 378 -4.15 -15.03 19.59
C GLU A 378 -3.28 -13.97 20.31
N GLY A 379 -2.26 -14.40 21.05
CA GLY A 379 -1.28 -13.54 21.71
C GLY A 379 -1.43 -13.48 23.24
N VAL A 380 -2.59 -13.05 23.74
CA VAL A 380 -2.83 -12.89 25.18
C VAL A 380 -3.26 -14.22 25.85
N PRO A 381 -2.64 -14.61 26.98
CA PRO A 381 -2.98 -15.83 27.69
C PRO A 381 -4.45 -15.89 28.16
N ASP A 382 -5.02 -17.09 28.19
CA ASP A 382 -6.41 -17.32 28.61
C ASP A 382 -6.73 -16.77 30.01
N TRP A 383 -5.80 -16.92 30.95
CA TRP A 383 -5.99 -16.47 32.33
C TRP A 383 -6.00 -14.93 32.45
N ILE A 384 -5.45 -14.21 31.47
CA ILE A 384 -5.62 -12.77 31.32
C ILE A 384 -6.96 -12.47 30.66
N ALA A 385 -7.29 -13.14 29.55
CA ALA A 385 -8.56 -12.92 28.84
C ALA A 385 -9.77 -13.12 29.77
N LYS A 386 -9.74 -14.14 30.62
CA LYS A 386 -10.78 -14.45 31.63
C LYS A 386 -10.95 -13.40 32.74
N LYS A 387 -10.14 -12.34 32.78
CA LYS A 387 -10.36 -11.18 33.66
C LYS A 387 -11.43 -10.22 33.11
N LEU A 388 -11.81 -10.36 31.83
CA LEU A 388 -12.98 -9.69 31.25
C LEU A 388 -14.27 -10.23 31.87
N ASP A 389 -15.36 -9.46 31.75
CA ASP A 389 -16.68 -9.83 32.27
C ASP A 389 -17.14 -11.21 31.76
N ASP A 390 -17.62 -12.07 32.67
CA ASP A 390 -18.11 -13.42 32.35
C ASP A 390 -19.18 -13.42 31.24
N ASP A 391 -19.97 -12.35 31.11
CA ASP A 391 -21.00 -12.22 30.08
C ASP A 391 -20.42 -12.26 28.66
N VAL A 392 -19.16 -11.83 28.48
CA VAL A 392 -18.42 -11.89 27.22
C VAL A 392 -18.19 -13.33 26.74
N PHE A 393 -18.14 -14.30 27.65
CA PHE A 393 -17.92 -15.71 27.31
C PHE A 393 -19.22 -16.47 27.09
N LYS A 394 -20.37 -15.93 27.55
CA LYS A 394 -21.70 -16.53 27.35
C LYS A 394 -22.20 -16.40 25.91
N SER A 395 -21.87 -15.30 25.23
CA SER A 395 -22.22 -15.03 23.82
C SER A 395 -21.06 -14.34 23.10
N PHE A 396 -20.91 -14.54 21.78
CA PHE A 396 -19.82 -13.89 21.06
C PHE A 396 -19.95 -12.35 21.11
N PRO A 397 -18.84 -11.60 21.25
CA PRO A 397 -18.88 -10.15 21.38
C PRO A 397 -19.56 -9.41 20.21
N MET A 398 -20.44 -8.45 20.54
CA MET A 398 -21.00 -7.50 19.58
C MET A 398 -19.90 -6.57 19.02
N PRO A 399 -20.00 -6.07 17.77
CA PRO A 399 -21.14 -6.14 16.85
C PRO A 399 -21.09 -7.27 15.80
N VAL A 400 -20.08 -8.14 15.82
CA VAL A 400 -19.80 -9.02 14.68
C VAL A 400 -20.79 -10.19 14.57
N ALA A 401 -21.27 -10.81 15.66
CA ALA A 401 -22.36 -11.81 15.59
C ALA A 401 -23.00 -12.15 16.94
N ALA A 402 -24.25 -12.64 16.90
CA ALA A 402 -24.86 -13.45 17.94
C ALA A 402 -24.71 -14.95 17.57
N ASN A 403 -24.21 -15.76 18.51
CA ASN A 403 -23.93 -17.21 18.41
C ASN A 403 -22.79 -17.62 17.45
N ILE A 404 -21.58 -17.75 18.00
CA ILE A 404 -20.46 -18.45 17.35
C ILE A 404 -20.41 -19.91 17.83
N THR A 405 -20.12 -20.85 16.93
CA THR A 405 -19.88 -22.25 17.32
C THR A 405 -18.58 -22.34 18.11
N ARG A 406 -18.59 -23.04 19.25
CA ARG A 406 -17.43 -23.25 20.11
C ARG A 406 -17.06 -24.72 20.21
N GLU A 407 -15.77 -24.98 20.37
CA GLU A 407 -15.21 -26.29 20.68
C GLU A 407 -15.62 -26.71 22.10
N PRO A 408 -16.14 -27.94 22.32
CA PRO A 408 -16.58 -28.39 23.64
C PRO A 408 -15.48 -28.41 24.71
N ASP A 409 -14.25 -28.75 24.32
CA ASP A 409 -13.17 -29.02 25.28
C ASP A 409 -12.42 -27.75 25.71
N THR A 410 -12.20 -26.82 24.77
CA THR A 410 -11.43 -25.59 24.99
C THR A 410 -12.34 -24.38 25.29
N GLY A 411 -13.59 -24.42 24.81
CA GLY A 411 -14.48 -23.26 24.79
C GLY A 411 -14.09 -22.20 23.76
N TYR A 412 -13.06 -22.41 22.93
CA TYR A 412 -12.71 -21.51 21.85
C TYR A 412 -13.76 -21.55 20.73
N PRO A 413 -14.00 -20.45 20.03
CA PRO A 413 -14.70 -20.52 18.76
C PRO A 413 -14.00 -21.48 17.79
N THR A 414 -14.76 -22.28 17.04
CA THR A 414 -14.18 -23.19 16.04
C THR A 414 -13.47 -22.38 14.96
N LEU A 415 -12.40 -22.95 14.39
CA LEU A 415 -11.66 -22.29 13.31
C LEU A 415 -12.56 -21.96 12.11
N GLU A 416 -13.48 -22.85 11.74
CA GLU A 416 -14.48 -22.60 10.70
C GLU A 416 -15.33 -21.35 10.99
N ALA A 417 -15.76 -21.18 12.24
CA ALA A 417 -16.55 -20.03 12.63
C ALA A 417 -15.73 -18.73 12.62
N CYS A 418 -14.45 -18.79 13.02
CA CYS A 418 -13.54 -17.65 12.94
C CYS A 418 -13.25 -17.21 11.50
N LEU A 419 -12.99 -18.17 10.61
CA LEU A 419 -12.66 -17.92 9.20
C LEU A 419 -13.88 -17.58 8.34
N ALA A 420 -15.09 -17.63 8.88
CA ALA A 420 -16.29 -17.21 8.18
C ALA A 420 -16.31 -15.71 7.85
N ARG A 421 -15.40 -14.92 8.44
CA ARG A 421 -15.25 -13.47 8.22
C ARG A 421 -13.78 -13.06 8.31
N PRO A 422 -13.41 -11.91 7.72
CA PRO A 422 -12.07 -11.36 7.88
C PRO A 422 -11.75 -11.07 9.35
N PHE A 423 -10.59 -11.51 9.82
CA PHE A 423 -10.21 -11.45 11.23
C PHE A 423 -10.17 -10.02 11.78
N PHE A 424 -9.78 -9.04 10.97
CA PHE A 424 -9.69 -7.64 11.38
C PHE A 424 -11.04 -7.07 11.85
N GLN A 425 -12.17 -7.65 11.43
CA GLN A 425 -13.49 -7.24 11.91
C GLN A 425 -13.69 -7.53 13.40
N TYR A 426 -12.95 -8.47 13.97
CA TYR A 426 -13.09 -8.81 15.39
C TYR A 426 -12.47 -7.75 16.32
N TYR A 427 -11.56 -6.88 15.82
CA TYR A 427 -11.00 -5.77 16.60
C TYR A 427 -12.05 -4.74 17.07
N ILE A 428 -13.13 -4.55 16.31
CA ILE A 428 -14.21 -3.61 16.69
C ILE A 428 -15.19 -4.21 17.71
N THR A 429 -14.95 -5.44 18.17
CA THR A 429 -15.81 -6.03 19.18
C THR A 429 -15.55 -5.42 20.56
N GLN A 430 -16.62 -5.24 21.34
CA GLN A 430 -16.52 -4.59 22.65
C GLN A 430 -15.52 -5.29 23.57
N ALA A 431 -15.55 -6.63 23.61
CA ALA A 431 -14.64 -7.42 24.44
C ALA A 431 -13.17 -7.28 24.07
N VAL A 432 -12.85 -7.22 22.77
CA VAL A 432 -11.47 -7.04 22.30
C VAL A 432 -10.99 -5.64 22.67
N MET A 433 -11.80 -4.62 22.40
CA MET A 433 -11.52 -3.24 22.81
C MET A 433 -11.32 -3.10 24.34
N ASP A 434 -12.16 -3.75 25.14
CA ASP A 434 -12.05 -3.78 26.60
C ASP A 434 -10.80 -4.54 27.07
N GLY A 435 -10.42 -5.62 26.37
CA GLY A 435 -9.18 -6.36 26.60
C GLY A 435 -7.94 -5.48 26.45
N PHE A 436 -7.85 -4.73 25.35
CA PHE A 436 -6.77 -3.76 25.16
C PHE A 436 -6.84 -2.59 26.12
N GLN A 437 -8.03 -2.09 26.45
CA GLN A 437 -8.20 -1.07 27.50
C GLN A 437 -7.64 -1.56 28.83
N MET A 438 -7.96 -2.81 29.20
CA MET A 438 -7.48 -3.46 30.41
C MET A 438 -5.95 -3.56 30.42
N LEU A 439 -5.35 -3.99 29.31
CA LEU A 439 -3.89 -4.03 29.14
C LEU A 439 -3.28 -2.63 29.24
N TYR A 440 -3.73 -1.66 28.46
CA TYR A 440 -3.10 -0.34 28.39
C TYR A 440 -3.20 0.46 29.68
N THR A 441 -4.31 0.31 30.41
CA THR A 441 -4.56 1.06 31.65
C THR A 441 -4.26 0.29 32.93
N ASN A 442 -3.64 -0.89 32.81
CA ASN A 442 -3.28 -1.77 33.92
C ASN A 442 -4.47 -2.15 34.82
N GLN A 443 -5.66 -2.33 34.23
CA GLN A 443 -6.79 -2.83 35.01
C GLN A 443 -6.51 -4.27 35.41
N HIS A 444 -6.90 -4.64 36.63
CA HIS A 444 -6.68 -5.97 37.19
C HIS A 444 -5.22 -6.47 37.19
N GLY A 445 -4.24 -5.54 37.12
CA GLY A 445 -2.81 -5.85 37.09
C GLY A 445 -2.29 -6.38 35.76
N VAL A 446 -3.05 -6.28 34.66
CA VAL A 446 -2.70 -6.93 33.39
C VAL A 446 -1.41 -6.36 32.78
N LEU A 447 -1.16 -5.05 32.88
CA LEU A 447 0.11 -4.48 32.41
C LEU A 447 1.28 -4.87 33.31
N ASP A 448 1.06 -5.06 34.61
CA ASP A 448 2.10 -5.60 35.51
C ASP A 448 2.50 -7.02 35.07
N SER A 449 1.52 -7.88 34.79
CA SER A 449 1.77 -9.22 34.28
C SER A 449 2.48 -9.20 32.92
N PHE A 450 2.10 -8.29 32.01
CA PHE A 450 2.78 -8.15 30.71
C PHE A 450 4.21 -7.62 30.86
N ALA A 451 4.43 -6.70 31.80
CA ALA A 451 5.77 -6.23 32.13
C ALA A 451 6.63 -7.35 32.76
N SER A 452 6.03 -8.25 33.54
CA SER A 452 6.69 -9.44 34.09
C SER A 452 7.13 -10.42 32.99
N PHE A 453 6.28 -10.63 31.98
CA PHE A 453 6.64 -11.36 30.76
C PHE A 453 7.86 -10.73 30.08
N TRP A 454 7.84 -9.41 29.84
CA TRP A 454 8.96 -8.70 29.22
C TRP A 454 10.24 -8.75 30.07
N ARG A 455 10.12 -8.66 31.39
CA ARG A 455 11.26 -8.84 32.31
C ARG A 455 11.88 -10.22 32.14
N THR A 456 11.06 -11.26 32.01
CA THR A 456 11.52 -12.65 31.84
C THR A 456 12.28 -12.83 30.52
N ILE A 457 11.72 -12.33 29.42
CA ILE A 457 12.37 -12.35 28.10
C ILE A 457 13.68 -11.55 28.11
N ALA A 458 13.64 -10.32 28.60
CA ALA A 458 14.83 -9.47 28.66
C ALA A 458 15.93 -10.09 29.53
N SER A 459 15.59 -10.66 30.69
CA SER A 459 16.55 -11.36 31.56
C SER A 459 17.18 -12.57 30.87
N THR A 460 16.39 -13.31 30.07
CA THR A 460 16.85 -14.49 29.33
C THR A 460 17.88 -14.12 28.26
N PHE A 461 17.72 -12.97 27.61
CA PHE A 461 18.50 -12.58 26.43
C PHE A 461 19.50 -11.43 26.65
N ALA A 462 19.58 -10.85 27.85
CA ALA A 462 20.40 -9.66 28.16
C ALA A 462 21.88 -9.76 27.75
N ASN A 463 22.44 -10.97 27.68
CA ASN A 463 23.85 -11.20 27.32
C ASN A 463 24.06 -11.69 25.89
N ARG A 464 23.02 -11.77 25.07
CA ARG A 464 23.03 -12.36 23.74
C ARG A 464 22.98 -11.30 22.64
N SER A 465 24.09 -11.02 21.96
CA SER A 465 24.21 -9.91 21.00
C SER A 465 23.51 -10.16 19.67
N SER A 466 23.16 -11.41 19.38
CA SER A 466 22.32 -11.81 18.25
C SER A 466 20.85 -11.40 18.40
N VAL A 467 20.40 -11.04 19.61
CA VAL A 467 19.08 -10.40 19.78
C VAL A 467 19.22 -8.91 19.44
N LEU A 468 18.61 -8.51 18.33
CA LEU A 468 18.57 -7.11 17.86
C LEU A 468 17.81 -6.23 18.85
N GLY A 469 16.68 -6.73 19.36
CA GLY A 469 15.84 -5.98 20.28
C GLY A 469 14.54 -6.69 20.65
N TYR A 470 13.68 -5.93 21.32
CA TYR A 470 12.38 -6.31 21.86
C TYR A 470 11.30 -5.43 21.26
N GLU A 471 10.38 -5.98 20.47
CA GLU A 471 9.22 -5.28 19.94
C GLU A 471 8.04 -5.45 20.86
N LEU A 472 7.65 -4.34 21.51
CA LEU A 472 6.88 -4.36 22.74
C LEU A 472 5.47 -4.93 22.58
N LEU A 473 4.81 -4.69 21.44
CA LEU A 473 3.46 -5.14 21.14
C LEU A 473 3.20 -4.98 19.64
N ASN A 474 2.86 -6.08 18.97
CA ASN A 474 2.41 -6.09 17.58
C ASN A 474 1.07 -5.39 17.39
N GLU A 475 0.98 -4.52 16.37
CA GLU A 475 -0.23 -3.85 15.89
C GLU A 475 -1.21 -3.39 16.98
N PRO A 476 -0.81 -2.48 17.89
CA PRO A 476 -1.68 -2.04 18.97
C PRO A 476 -2.98 -1.39 18.42
N PRO A 477 -4.18 -1.93 18.71
CA PRO A 477 -5.42 -1.32 18.23
C PRO A 477 -5.90 -0.19 19.13
N PHE A 478 -6.91 0.53 18.67
CA PHE A 478 -7.69 1.45 19.49
C PHE A 478 -8.54 0.68 20.52
N THR A 479 -8.83 1.32 21.65
CA THR A 479 -9.67 0.73 22.72
C THR A 479 -11.09 1.28 22.74
N LYS A 480 -11.36 2.31 21.92
CA LYS A 480 -12.69 2.92 21.74
C LYS A 480 -12.84 3.37 20.30
N LEU A 481 -14.01 3.14 19.71
CA LEU A 481 -14.31 3.57 18.34
C LEU A 481 -14.09 5.07 18.11
N VAL A 482 -14.39 5.91 19.11
CA VAL A 482 -14.19 7.36 19.00
C VAL A 482 -12.71 7.76 18.95
N ASP A 483 -11.82 6.92 19.45
CA ASP A 483 -10.38 7.21 19.44
C ASP A 483 -9.77 6.84 18.08
N ALA A 484 -10.36 5.88 17.34
CA ALA A 484 -9.95 5.52 15.98
C ALA A 484 -10.06 6.68 14.96
N VAL A 485 -10.88 7.70 15.24
CA VAL A 485 -11.05 8.89 14.37
C VAL A 485 -10.27 10.11 14.89
N LYS A 486 -9.65 10.02 16.07
CA LYS A 486 -8.84 11.10 16.65
C LYS A 486 -7.36 10.80 16.43
N LEU A 487 -6.77 11.44 15.43
CA LEU A 487 -5.38 11.22 15.04
C LEU A 487 -4.40 11.25 16.23
N GLY A 488 -3.68 10.14 16.42
CA GLY A 488 -2.66 9.97 17.45
C GLY A 488 -3.20 9.95 18.89
N GLU A 489 -4.51 9.84 19.12
CA GLU A 489 -5.06 9.82 20.48
C GLU A 489 -4.66 8.55 21.23
N VAL A 490 -4.70 7.40 20.54
CA VAL A 490 -4.36 6.11 21.15
C VAL A 490 -2.89 6.10 21.60
N ASP A 491 -2.01 6.56 20.72
CA ASP A 491 -0.58 6.72 21.01
C ASP A 491 -0.31 7.59 22.24
N ARG A 492 -0.97 8.77 22.32
CA ARG A 492 -0.77 9.73 23.44
C ARG A 492 -1.33 9.22 24.74
N ALA A 493 -2.59 8.76 24.72
CA ALA A 493 -3.37 8.49 25.92
C ALA A 493 -3.03 7.13 26.53
N TYR A 494 -2.65 6.15 25.70
CA TYR A 494 -2.54 4.76 26.13
C TYR A 494 -1.15 4.16 25.86
N LEU A 495 -0.66 4.20 24.62
CA LEU A 495 0.58 3.50 24.26
C LEU A 495 1.82 4.16 24.86
N ALA A 496 1.94 5.50 24.86
CA ALA A 496 3.11 6.17 25.41
C ALA A 496 3.31 5.89 26.92
N PRO A 497 2.28 6.00 27.79
CA PRO A 497 2.40 5.57 29.18
C PRO A 497 2.72 4.08 29.36
N MET A 498 2.08 3.21 28.56
CA MET A 498 2.31 1.77 28.62
C MET A 498 3.76 1.43 28.27
N TYR A 499 4.25 1.92 27.12
CA TYR A 499 5.61 1.67 26.67
C TYR A 499 6.66 2.27 27.60
N LYS A 500 6.39 3.41 28.25
CA LYS A 500 7.28 3.94 29.28
C LYS A 500 7.44 2.97 30.46
N LYS A 501 6.34 2.34 30.90
CA LYS A 501 6.38 1.34 31.97
C LYS A 501 7.14 0.08 31.54
N LEU A 502 6.87 -0.44 30.34
CA LEU A 502 7.59 -1.61 29.81
C LEU A 502 9.09 -1.32 29.66
N HIS A 503 9.44 -0.15 29.12
CA HIS A 503 10.81 0.35 29.07
C HIS A 503 11.48 0.28 30.44
N ASP A 504 10.87 0.86 31.47
CA ASP A 504 11.47 0.94 32.80
C ASP A 504 11.68 -0.45 33.43
N VAL A 505 10.80 -1.42 33.14
CA VAL A 505 10.93 -2.78 33.63
C VAL A 505 12.01 -3.55 32.87
N ILE A 506 12.07 -3.44 31.55
CA ILE A 506 13.12 -4.05 30.73
C ILE A 506 14.50 -3.51 31.13
N ARG A 507 14.63 -2.19 31.30
CA ARG A 507 15.92 -1.55 31.65
C ARG A 507 16.46 -1.93 33.01
N GLN A 508 15.65 -2.49 33.91
CA GLN A 508 16.14 -3.04 35.17
C GLN A 508 16.99 -4.30 34.99
N VAL A 509 16.82 -5.03 33.87
CA VAL A 509 17.49 -6.30 33.61
C VAL A 509 18.33 -6.29 32.32
N ASP A 510 18.03 -5.41 31.38
CA ASP A 510 18.79 -5.19 30.14
C ASP A 510 18.78 -3.71 29.70
N ASP A 511 19.88 -2.99 29.93
CA ASP A 511 20.09 -1.61 29.46
C ASP A 511 20.75 -1.52 28.07
N LYS A 512 20.95 -2.63 27.38
CA LYS A 512 21.71 -2.66 26.12
C LYS A 512 20.82 -2.85 24.89
N ARG A 513 19.86 -3.77 24.93
CA ARG A 513 19.07 -4.14 23.74
C ARG A 513 18.13 -3.02 23.31
N ILE A 514 17.89 -2.97 22.02
CA ILE A 514 17.01 -1.97 21.42
C ILE A 514 15.57 -2.30 21.80
N ILE A 515 14.78 -1.28 22.16
CA ILE A 515 13.32 -1.41 22.32
C ILE A 515 12.65 -0.89 21.06
N PHE A 516 11.91 -1.76 20.40
CA PHE A 516 11.07 -1.46 19.24
C PHE A 516 9.65 -1.17 19.72
N TYR A 517 9.02 -0.14 19.18
CA TYR A 517 7.68 0.26 19.59
C TYR A 517 6.88 0.76 18.39
N GLU A 518 5.65 0.27 18.29
CA GLU A 518 4.73 0.56 17.20
C GLU A 518 3.69 1.62 17.60
N PRO A 519 3.27 2.48 16.66
CA PRO A 519 2.08 3.30 16.84
C PRO A 519 0.81 2.48 16.74
N CYS A 520 -0.33 3.09 17.03
CA CYS A 520 -1.62 2.47 16.78
C CYS A 520 -1.77 2.09 15.30
N ALA A 521 -2.21 0.85 15.05
CA ALA A 521 -2.28 0.28 13.70
C ALA A 521 -3.18 1.07 12.73
N VAL A 522 -4.17 1.83 13.24
CA VAL A 522 -5.11 2.61 12.42
C VAL A 522 -4.68 4.06 12.17
N ASP A 523 -3.63 4.56 12.82
CA ASP A 523 -3.18 5.95 12.68
C ASP A 523 -2.33 6.13 11.41
N LEU A 524 -2.95 6.18 10.23
CA LEU A 524 -2.25 6.10 8.93
C LEU A 524 -1.31 7.27 8.59
N LEU A 525 -1.45 8.44 9.20
CA LEU A 525 -0.69 9.64 8.78
C LEU A 525 0.19 10.22 9.87
N GLN A 526 -0.28 10.24 11.11
CA GLN A 526 0.44 10.90 12.18
C GLN A 526 0.31 10.13 13.48
N THR A 527 1.43 9.94 14.15
CA THR A 527 1.48 9.37 15.50
C THR A 527 1.16 10.42 16.56
N GLY A 528 0.70 9.95 17.70
CA GLY A 528 0.56 10.78 18.90
C GLY A 528 1.84 10.99 19.69
N PHE A 529 2.87 10.17 19.45
CA PHE A 529 4.10 10.21 20.24
C PHE A 529 4.81 11.57 20.16
N GLN A 530 5.37 11.98 21.30
CA GLN A 530 6.24 13.18 21.38
C GLN A 530 7.72 12.81 21.45
N GLN A 531 8.02 11.60 21.93
CA GLN A 531 9.34 10.99 22.04
C GLN A 531 9.16 9.47 22.13
N GLY A 532 10.24 8.70 21.98
CA GLY A 532 10.20 7.26 22.22
C GLY A 532 10.09 6.89 23.70
N PRO A 533 9.92 5.59 24.02
CA PRO A 533 9.58 5.10 25.36
C PRO A 533 10.54 5.52 26.47
N GLY A 534 11.84 5.55 26.20
CA GLY A 534 12.86 5.99 27.16
C GLY A 534 13.11 7.51 27.14
N GLY A 535 12.52 8.23 26.20
CA GLY A 535 12.87 9.62 25.91
C GLY A 535 14.18 9.76 25.13
N VAL A 536 14.69 10.98 25.06
CA VAL A 536 15.84 11.33 24.19
C VAL A 536 17.15 10.65 24.60
N ASP A 537 17.32 10.32 25.88
CA ASP A 537 18.53 9.69 26.41
C ASP A 537 18.69 8.22 25.95
N TYR A 538 17.60 7.63 25.45
CA TYR A 538 17.57 6.26 24.95
C TYR A 538 17.46 6.20 23.42
N ASN A 539 17.59 7.34 22.72
CA ASN A 539 17.57 7.38 21.26
C ASN A 539 18.68 6.55 20.60
N ASN A 540 19.73 6.15 21.33
CA ASN A 540 20.74 5.22 20.86
C ASN A 540 20.36 3.73 21.01
N ARG A 541 19.18 3.41 21.57
CA ARG A 541 18.72 2.03 21.81
C ARG A 541 17.19 1.92 21.89
N GLN A 542 16.49 2.70 21.06
CA GLN A 542 15.07 2.54 20.78
C GLN A 542 14.82 2.75 19.30
N VAL A 543 13.80 2.08 18.76
CA VAL A 543 13.43 2.12 17.35
C VAL A 543 11.93 2.30 17.23
N PHE A 544 11.54 3.28 16.43
CA PHE A 544 10.16 3.40 15.97
C PHE A 544 9.92 2.39 14.84
N SER A 545 9.10 1.39 15.12
CA SER A 545 8.67 0.39 14.15
C SER A 545 7.25 0.69 13.67
N TYR A 546 6.93 0.25 12.46
CA TYR A 546 5.61 0.40 11.86
C TYR A 546 5.43 -0.60 10.72
N HIS A 547 4.18 -0.82 10.33
CA HIS A 547 3.79 -1.73 9.26
C HIS A 547 3.23 -0.97 8.05
N VAL A 548 3.26 -1.62 6.89
CA VAL A 548 2.68 -1.11 5.64
C VAL A 548 1.93 -2.24 4.93
N TYR A 549 0.63 -2.05 4.74
CA TYR A 549 -0.23 -2.96 3.99
C TYR A 549 -1.15 -2.16 3.08
N CYS A 550 -1.33 -2.61 1.83
CA CYS A 550 -2.33 -2.02 0.96
C CYS A 550 -3.75 -2.39 1.44
N LEU A 551 -4.65 -1.40 1.47
CA LEU A 551 -6.03 -1.59 1.91
C LEU A 551 -6.97 -2.11 0.80
N ASP A 552 -6.61 -1.94 -0.48
CA ASP A 552 -7.42 -2.40 -1.62
C ASP A 552 -6.80 -3.63 -2.30
N VAL A 553 -7.06 -4.79 -1.70
CA VAL A 553 -6.46 -6.07 -2.10
C VAL A 553 -7.48 -7.11 -2.55
N THR A 554 -7.01 -8.11 -3.29
CA THR A 554 -7.76 -9.30 -3.71
C THR A 554 -7.94 -10.28 -2.54
N LYS A 555 -8.52 -11.46 -2.79
CA LYS A 555 -8.59 -12.53 -1.77
C LYS A 555 -7.23 -13.18 -1.50
N GLN A 556 -6.24 -12.94 -2.36
CA GLN A 556 -4.87 -13.42 -2.22
C GLN A 556 -3.96 -12.33 -1.64
N ASP A 557 -4.58 -11.24 -1.15
CA ASP A 557 -3.93 -10.03 -0.63
C ASP A 557 -3.05 -9.27 -1.63
N ASP A 558 -3.08 -9.65 -2.91
CA ASP A 558 -2.45 -8.86 -3.97
C ASP A 558 -3.22 -7.54 -4.22
N PRO A 559 -2.53 -6.44 -4.59
CA PRO A 559 -3.15 -5.18 -4.99
C PRO A 559 -4.23 -5.34 -6.08
N LYS A 560 -5.42 -4.77 -5.87
CA LYS A 560 -6.39 -4.61 -6.96
C LYS A 560 -5.98 -3.49 -7.92
N SER A 561 -5.29 -2.48 -7.41
CA SER A 561 -4.84 -1.33 -8.18
C SER A 561 -3.44 -0.91 -7.74
N ASP A 562 -2.46 -1.16 -8.61
CA ASP A 562 -1.07 -0.72 -8.42
C ASP A 562 -0.98 0.77 -8.04
N LEU A 563 -1.82 1.61 -8.63
CA LEU A 563 -1.81 3.07 -8.41
C LEU A 563 -2.37 3.48 -7.05
N VAL A 564 -3.38 2.78 -6.53
CA VAL A 564 -3.97 3.10 -5.22
C VAL A 564 -2.97 2.73 -4.13
N CYS A 565 -2.49 1.48 -4.16
CA CYS A 565 -1.49 1.01 -3.20
C CYS A 565 -0.20 1.83 -3.29
N ASP A 566 0.25 2.24 -4.48
CA ASP A 566 1.44 3.10 -4.61
C ASP A 566 1.32 4.44 -3.89
N VAL A 567 0.16 5.08 -3.97
CA VAL A 567 -0.09 6.34 -3.25
C VAL A 567 -0.13 6.10 -1.75
N ASP A 568 -0.83 5.06 -1.32
CA ASP A 568 -1.02 4.76 0.11
C ASP A 568 0.31 4.36 0.78
N ASP A 569 1.07 3.45 0.17
CA ASP A 569 2.37 2.99 0.66
C ASP A 569 3.36 4.15 0.76
N THR A 570 3.48 4.95 -0.32
CA THR A 570 4.41 6.08 -0.37
C THR A 570 4.04 7.14 0.67
N LEU A 571 2.75 7.45 0.81
CA LEU A 571 2.30 8.45 1.77
C LEU A 571 2.52 7.99 3.22
N LEU A 572 2.20 6.73 3.52
CA LEU A 572 2.40 6.15 4.85
C LEU A 572 3.89 6.14 5.22
N ILE A 573 4.75 5.56 4.38
CA ILE A 573 6.19 5.43 4.67
C ILE A 573 6.84 6.81 4.81
N SER A 574 6.58 7.73 3.86
CA SER A 574 7.17 9.07 3.92
C SER A 574 6.70 9.85 5.14
N SER A 575 5.42 9.77 5.51
CA SER A 575 4.90 10.47 6.69
C SER A 575 5.51 9.92 7.98
N ARG A 576 5.62 8.60 8.11
CA ARG A 576 6.28 7.94 9.25
C ARG A 576 7.74 8.35 9.34
N TYR A 577 8.47 8.29 8.22
CA TYR A 577 9.87 8.69 8.14
C TYR A 577 10.09 10.12 8.60
N GLU A 578 9.40 11.07 7.99
CA GLU A 578 9.57 12.50 8.29
C GLU A 578 9.22 12.83 9.73
N GLU A 579 8.16 12.22 10.27
CA GLU A 579 7.77 12.44 11.66
C GLU A 579 8.82 11.90 12.64
N ALA A 580 9.22 10.63 12.49
CA ALA A 580 10.19 10.00 13.38
C ALA A 580 11.58 10.65 13.27
N LYS A 581 11.97 11.11 12.07
CA LYS A 581 13.18 11.90 11.86
C LYS A 581 13.11 13.22 12.60
N LYS A 582 12.04 13.99 12.39
CA LYS A 582 11.84 15.32 12.99
C LYS A 582 11.77 15.27 14.51
N LYS A 583 11.06 14.28 15.07
CA LYS A 583 10.86 14.12 16.51
C LYS A 583 11.97 13.30 17.20
N LYS A 584 12.94 12.78 16.44
CA LYS A 584 14.06 11.96 16.92
C LYS A 584 13.58 10.78 17.76
N PHE A 585 12.78 9.91 17.16
CA PHE A 585 12.23 8.71 17.80
C PHE A 585 13.23 7.56 18.01
N GLY A 586 14.53 7.83 17.93
CA GLY A 586 15.57 6.80 17.84
C GLY A 586 15.70 6.29 16.41
N GLY A 587 15.96 5.00 16.23
CA GLY A 587 16.06 4.38 14.91
C GLY A 587 14.69 4.14 14.27
N MET A 588 14.69 3.57 13.06
CA MET A 588 13.45 3.26 12.32
C MET A 588 13.56 1.92 11.59
N MET A 589 12.48 1.16 11.58
CA MET A 589 12.40 -0.11 10.83
C MET A 589 10.96 -0.42 10.41
N LEU A 590 10.78 -0.88 9.18
CA LEU A 590 9.51 -1.44 8.68
C LEU A 590 9.42 -2.90 9.10
N THR A 591 8.73 -3.19 10.20
CA THR A 591 8.76 -4.54 10.82
C THR A 591 7.82 -5.53 10.13
N GLU A 592 6.82 -5.05 9.39
CA GLU A 592 5.98 -5.87 8.53
C GLU A 592 5.54 -5.12 7.27
N PHE A 593 5.52 -5.84 6.15
CA PHE A 593 4.83 -5.48 4.92
C PHE A 593 4.67 -6.73 4.05
N GLY A 594 3.83 -6.65 3.03
CA GLY A 594 3.62 -7.75 2.09
C GLY A 594 2.33 -8.50 2.38
N ALA A 595 2.44 -9.77 2.79
CA ALA A 595 1.32 -10.73 2.82
C ALA A 595 0.72 -11.00 1.43
N ILE A 596 1.56 -11.17 0.42
CA ILE A 596 1.11 -11.23 -0.98
C ILE A 596 1.39 -12.59 -1.64
N SER A 597 0.79 -12.82 -2.80
CA SER A 597 1.06 -14.00 -3.61
C SER A 597 2.37 -13.88 -4.43
N ASN A 598 2.68 -14.91 -5.22
CA ASN A 598 3.78 -14.91 -6.18
C ASN A 598 3.39 -14.30 -7.56
N SER A 599 2.25 -13.60 -7.63
CA SER A 599 1.74 -12.95 -8.85
C SER A 599 2.57 -11.75 -9.28
N THR A 600 2.36 -11.27 -10.51
CA THR A 600 3.07 -10.09 -11.02
C THR A 600 2.75 -8.85 -10.19
N GLU A 601 1.49 -8.67 -9.82
CA GLU A 601 0.96 -7.55 -9.03
C GLU A 601 1.57 -7.56 -7.63
N GLY A 602 1.60 -8.72 -6.98
CA GLY A 602 2.30 -8.89 -5.71
C GLY A 602 3.80 -8.54 -5.83
N ILE A 603 4.52 -9.10 -6.81
CA ILE A 603 5.95 -8.79 -6.98
C ILE A 603 6.22 -7.30 -7.22
N LYS A 604 5.31 -6.58 -7.90
CA LYS A 604 5.40 -5.12 -8.04
C LYS A 604 5.27 -4.40 -6.70
N GLU A 605 4.38 -4.83 -5.82
CA GLU A 605 4.24 -4.26 -4.47
C GLU A 605 5.49 -4.50 -3.62
N ILE A 606 6.01 -5.73 -3.57
CA ILE A 606 7.30 -6.00 -2.90
C ILE A 606 8.34 -5.04 -3.44
N THR A 607 8.47 -4.93 -4.77
CA THR A 607 9.48 -4.09 -5.42
C THR A 607 9.30 -2.62 -5.06
N ARG A 608 8.06 -2.11 -5.04
CA ARG A 608 7.75 -0.73 -4.69
C ARG A 608 8.16 -0.40 -3.25
N ILE A 609 7.66 -1.17 -2.27
CA ILE A 609 7.89 -0.89 -0.84
C ILE A 609 9.38 -0.95 -0.51
N THR A 610 10.07 -1.96 -1.01
CA THR A 610 11.52 -2.11 -0.81
C THR A 610 12.36 -1.04 -1.50
N ASN A 611 11.93 -0.52 -2.67
CA ASN A 611 12.61 0.62 -3.30
C ASN A 611 12.43 1.91 -2.49
N ILE A 612 11.24 2.13 -1.90
CA ILE A 612 11.00 3.25 -0.97
C ILE A 612 11.87 3.08 0.28
N ALA A 613 11.99 1.86 0.82
CA ALA A 613 12.86 1.59 1.95
C ALA A 613 14.34 1.87 1.61
N ASP A 614 14.81 1.51 0.41
CA ASP A 614 16.16 1.85 -0.07
C ASP A 614 16.39 3.37 -0.15
N GLU A 615 15.39 4.14 -0.64
CA GLU A 615 15.45 5.61 -0.71
C GLU A 615 15.66 6.24 0.67
N TYR A 616 15.01 5.70 1.69
CA TYR A 616 15.12 6.14 3.08
C TYR A 616 16.21 5.42 3.89
N LEU A 617 16.95 4.49 3.28
CA LEU A 617 17.96 3.63 3.92
C LEU A 617 17.39 2.87 5.13
N GLN A 618 16.14 2.43 5.05
CA GLN A 618 15.42 1.75 6.11
C GLN A 618 15.58 0.23 6.05
N SER A 619 15.68 -0.36 7.23
CA SER A 619 15.59 -1.80 7.42
C SER A 619 14.15 -2.28 7.31
N TRP A 620 13.94 -3.53 6.91
CA TRP A 620 12.60 -4.11 6.79
C TRP A 620 12.53 -5.62 7.08
N SER A 621 11.33 -6.11 7.42
CA SER A 621 11.00 -7.54 7.54
C SER A 621 9.69 -7.86 6.82
N TYR A 622 9.73 -8.86 5.92
CA TYR A 622 8.59 -9.25 5.10
C TYR A 622 7.63 -10.21 5.83
N TRP A 623 6.33 -10.03 5.66
CA TRP A 623 5.29 -10.96 6.10
C TRP A 623 4.90 -11.91 4.93
N GLN A 624 5.13 -13.22 4.99
CA GLN A 624 5.84 -13.99 6.02
C GLN A 624 6.65 -15.14 5.39
N PHE A 625 7.54 -15.78 6.15
CA PHE A 625 8.40 -16.84 5.61
C PHE A 625 7.62 -18.12 5.27
N LYS A 626 6.81 -18.62 6.21
CA LYS A 626 5.92 -19.79 6.05
C LYS A 626 4.61 -19.55 6.80
N LYS A 627 3.61 -20.41 6.59
CA LYS A 627 2.27 -20.22 7.15
C LYS A 627 2.24 -20.27 8.68
N TYR A 628 3.03 -21.14 9.31
CA TYR A 628 3.16 -21.25 10.77
C TYR A 628 1.84 -21.27 11.56
N GLU A 629 0.83 -21.98 11.03
CA GLU A 629 -0.51 -22.07 11.62
C GLU A 629 -1.20 -20.71 11.80
N ASP A 630 -0.95 -19.78 10.89
CA ASP A 630 -1.62 -18.50 10.86
C ASP A 630 -3.13 -18.66 10.59
N LEU A 631 -3.92 -18.28 11.59
CA LEU A 631 -5.39 -18.32 11.58
C LEU A 631 -6.01 -16.92 11.49
N THR A 632 -5.18 -15.88 11.50
CA THR A 632 -5.55 -14.46 11.42
C THR A 632 -4.96 -13.83 10.15
N THR A 633 -5.04 -14.57 9.05
CA THR A 633 -4.67 -14.12 7.70
C THR A 633 -5.90 -13.63 6.93
N ALA A 634 -5.72 -12.64 6.06
CA ALA A 634 -6.74 -12.21 5.11
C ALA A 634 -6.67 -13.01 3.78
N ALA A 635 -5.53 -13.62 3.48
CA ALA A 635 -5.29 -14.38 2.28
C ALA A 635 -6.01 -15.73 2.26
N SER A 636 -6.53 -16.08 1.08
CA SER A 636 -7.20 -17.35 0.81
C SER A 636 -6.69 -17.97 -0.51
N PRO A 637 -6.02 -19.13 -0.47
CA PRO A 637 -5.66 -19.90 0.73
C PRO A 637 -4.57 -19.19 1.57
N ALA A 638 -4.54 -19.45 2.87
CA ALA A 638 -3.57 -18.88 3.83
C ALA A 638 -2.09 -19.08 3.42
N THR A 639 -1.78 -20.14 2.68
CA THR A 639 -0.41 -20.43 2.20
C THR A 639 0.08 -19.43 1.15
N THR A 640 -0.79 -18.58 0.60
CA THR A 640 -0.45 -17.58 -0.42
C THR A 640 0.66 -16.64 0.03
N GLU A 641 0.67 -16.25 1.30
CA GLU A 641 1.64 -15.30 1.86
C GLU A 641 3.04 -15.92 2.02
N SER A 642 3.13 -17.26 2.07
CA SER A 642 4.35 -18.01 2.36
C SER A 642 5.33 -18.05 1.19
N PHE A 643 6.59 -18.41 1.48
CA PHE A 643 7.59 -18.69 0.46
C PHE A 643 7.41 -20.08 -0.17
N TYR A 644 6.61 -20.94 0.45
CA TYR A 644 6.33 -22.28 -0.02
C TYR A 644 4.84 -22.48 -0.21
N THR A 645 4.47 -23.07 -1.34
CA THR A 645 3.12 -23.57 -1.58
C THR A 645 2.77 -24.70 -0.61
N GLU A 646 1.49 -25.04 -0.54
CA GLU A 646 1.00 -26.16 0.27
C GLU A 646 1.66 -27.51 -0.10
N ASP A 647 1.99 -27.73 -1.38
CA ASP A 647 2.73 -28.91 -1.86
C ASP A 647 4.27 -28.80 -1.69
N GLY A 648 4.75 -27.74 -1.04
CA GLY A 648 6.16 -27.56 -0.68
C GLY A 648 7.06 -27.01 -1.78
N LYS A 649 6.49 -26.45 -2.86
CA LYS A 649 7.28 -25.78 -3.91
C LYS A 649 7.65 -24.37 -3.48
N LEU A 650 8.89 -23.98 -3.78
CA LEU A 650 9.39 -22.64 -3.51
C LEU A 650 8.81 -21.63 -4.51
N GLU A 651 8.23 -20.55 -4.01
CA GLU A 651 7.71 -19.42 -4.79
C GLU A 651 8.85 -18.49 -5.22
N ILE A 652 9.57 -18.91 -6.26
CA ILE A 652 10.88 -18.34 -6.62
C ILE A 652 10.84 -16.86 -7.04
N ASN A 653 9.73 -16.34 -7.59
CA ASN A 653 9.68 -14.93 -7.99
C ASN A 653 9.62 -14.02 -6.76
N LYS A 654 8.88 -14.42 -5.72
CA LYS A 654 8.83 -13.76 -4.40
C LYS A 654 10.21 -13.76 -3.74
N VAL A 655 10.87 -14.93 -3.71
CA VAL A 655 12.25 -15.04 -3.21
C VAL A 655 13.19 -14.13 -3.99
N ARG A 656 13.13 -14.13 -5.33
CA ARG A 656 13.98 -13.28 -6.17
C ARG A 656 13.73 -11.79 -5.93
N ALA A 657 12.50 -11.38 -5.68
CA ALA A 657 12.17 -9.99 -5.38
C ALA A 657 12.73 -9.54 -4.02
N LEU A 658 12.65 -10.39 -3.00
CA LEU A 658 13.12 -10.06 -1.65
C LEU A 658 14.64 -10.25 -1.49
N SER A 659 15.25 -11.18 -2.22
CA SER A 659 16.69 -11.49 -2.20
C SER A 659 17.52 -10.52 -3.06
N ARG A 660 17.26 -9.23 -2.90
CA ARG A 660 17.92 -8.15 -3.64
C ARG A 660 19.30 -7.84 -3.09
N SER A 661 20.18 -7.31 -3.94
CA SER A 661 21.51 -6.84 -3.54
C SER A 661 21.41 -5.60 -2.65
N TYR A 662 22.14 -5.57 -1.54
CA TYR A 662 22.16 -4.43 -0.62
C TYR A 662 23.41 -4.39 0.25
N ALA A 663 23.69 -3.23 0.85
CA ALA A 663 24.82 -3.05 1.76
C ALA A 663 24.42 -3.40 3.20
N GLN A 664 24.89 -4.56 3.69
CA GLN A 664 24.59 -5.03 5.05
C GLN A 664 25.36 -4.28 6.14
N ALA A 665 26.55 -3.76 5.81
CA ALA A 665 27.37 -2.96 6.69
C ALA A 665 28.15 -1.92 5.88
N ILE A 666 28.22 -0.67 6.33
CA ILE A 666 28.84 0.44 5.58
C ILE A 666 29.85 1.16 6.46
N ALA A 667 31.12 1.18 6.05
CA ALA A 667 32.22 1.85 6.73
C ALA A 667 32.23 3.37 6.44
N GLY A 668 31.14 4.04 6.81
CA GLY A 668 30.93 5.46 6.53
C GLY A 668 29.44 5.83 6.60
N GLN A 669 29.14 7.07 6.20
CA GLN A 669 27.77 7.55 6.17
C GLN A 669 27.13 7.32 4.79
N PRO A 670 26.15 6.40 4.63
CA PRO A 670 25.39 6.26 3.39
C PRO A 670 24.68 7.55 2.97
N ILE A 671 24.74 7.81 1.67
CA ILE A 671 24.04 8.91 1.00
C ILE A 671 22.86 8.36 0.20
N SER A 672 23.07 7.24 -0.50
CA SER A 672 22.00 6.57 -1.25
C SER A 672 22.32 5.10 -1.48
N MET A 673 21.27 4.29 -1.58
CA MET A 673 21.31 2.89 -1.99
C MET A 673 20.18 2.65 -2.98
N SER A 674 20.42 1.83 -3.99
CA SER A 674 19.38 1.46 -4.94
C SER A 674 19.66 0.10 -5.58
N PHE A 675 18.61 -0.68 -5.76
CA PHE A 675 18.63 -1.91 -6.56
C PHE A 675 17.54 -1.87 -7.65
N ASP A 676 17.95 -2.08 -8.90
CA ASP A 676 17.01 -2.23 -10.01
C ASP A 676 16.64 -3.70 -10.18
N SER A 677 15.38 -4.05 -9.92
CA SER A 677 14.89 -5.43 -9.99
C SER A 677 14.75 -5.99 -11.41
N ILE A 678 14.86 -5.15 -12.45
CA ILE A 678 14.82 -5.55 -13.86
C ILE A 678 16.24 -5.79 -14.38
N SER A 679 17.15 -4.85 -14.15
CA SER A 679 18.55 -4.95 -14.63
C SER A 679 19.48 -5.66 -13.65
N PHE A 680 19.04 -5.88 -12.41
CA PHE A 680 19.84 -6.35 -11.27
C PHE A 680 21.07 -5.46 -10.99
N SER A 681 21.03 -4.20 -11.42
CA SER A 681 22.06 -3.22 -11.10
C SER A 681 21.89 -2.76 -9.66
N PHE A 682 22.95 -2.88 -8.87
CA PHE A 682 23.05 -2.34 -7.52
C PHE A 682 23.98 -1.13 -7.50
N GLN A 683 23.64 -0.11 -6.70
CA GLN A 683 24.50 1.03 -6.46
C GLN A 683 24.42 1.48 -5.00
N LEU A 684 25.57 1.75 -4.39
CA LEU A 684 25.73 2.38 -3.08
C LEU A 684 26.59 3.63 -3.23
N THR A 685 26.16 4.74 -2.64
CA THR A 685 26.99 5.94 -2.46
C THR A 685 27.08 6.30 -0.98
N PHE A 686 28.28 6.56 -0.48
CA PHE A 686 28.51 6.88 0.93
C PHE A 686 29.77 7.73 1.13
N ASP A 687 29.79 8.54 2.19
CA ASP A 687 30.99 9.24 2.64
C ASP A 687 31.81 8.30 3.54
N ILE A 688 32.98 7.88 3.06
CA ILE A 688 33.80 6.89 3.76
C ILE A 688 34.37 7.43 5.08
N ASN A 689 34.35 6.61 6.12
CA ASN A 689 35.08 6.86 7.36
C ASN A 689 36.31 5.94 7.44
N THR A 690 37.49 6.46 7.11
CA THR A 690 38.73 5.66 7.05
C THR A 690 39.27 5.27 8.43
N ASN A 691 38.66 5.75 9.51
CA ASN A 691 39.00 5.30 10.86
C ASN A 691 38.37 3.94 11.17
N ILE A 692 37.29 3.57 10.48
CA ILE A 692 36.66 2.25 10.59
C ILE A 692 37.52 1.24 9.82
N GLN A 693 38.05 0.25 10.54
CA GLN A 693 38.94 -0.76 9.95
C GLN A 693 38.18 -1.93 9.30
N GLN A 694 36.92 -2.12 9.70
CA GLN A 694 36.05 -3.17 9.17
C GLN A 694 35.52 -2.78 7.79
N PRO A 695 35.40 -3.74 6.86
CA PRO A 695 34.96 -3.45 5.51
C PRO A 695 33.49 -3.03 5.44
N THR A 696 33.17 -2.27 4.39
CA THR A 696 31.81 -2.22 3.86
C THR A 696 31.48 -3.60 3.27
N ILE A 697 30.33 -4.17 3.62
CA ILE A 697 29.87 -5.49 3.19
C ILE A 697 28.64 -5.30 2.32
N ILE A 698 28.71 -5.77 1.07
CA ILE A 698 27.58 -5.80 0.13
C ILE A 698 27.22 -7.25 -0.16
N TYR A 699 25.95 -7.59 0.09
CA TYR A 699 25.34 -8.84 -0.33
C TYR A 699 24.86 -8.71 -1.78
N ILE A 700 25.04 -9.78 -2.54
CA ILE A 700 24.44 -9.99 -3.85
C ILE A 700 23.92 -11.44 -3.94
N ASN A 701 22.83 -11.70 -4.66
CA ASN A 701 22.45 -13.08 -4.95
C ASN A 701 23.06 -13.53 -6.29
N GLU A 702 24.20 -14.23 -6.23
CA GLU A 702 24.88 -14.70 -7.45
C GLU A 702 23.99 -15.63 -8.29
N ASP A 703 23.19 -16.47 -7.66
CA ASP A 703 22.43 -17.50 -8.36
C ASP A 703 21.17 -16.95 -9.03
N LEU A 704 20.48 -16.02 -8.36
CA LEU A 704 19.22 -15.47 -8.86
C LEU A 704 19.41 -14.23 -9.73
N ASN A 705 20.42 -13.39 -9.44
CA ASN A 705 20.58 -12.09 -10.08
C ASN A 705 21.86 -11.96 -10.92
N TYR A 706 22.91 -12.74 -10.63
CA TYR A 706 24.20 -12.67 -11.34
C TYR A 706 24.73 -14.04 -11.82
N PRO A 707 23.92 -14.88 -12.50
CA PRO A 707 24.30 -16.27 -12.82
C PRO A 707 25.50 -16.41 -13.76
N HIS A 708 25.95 -15.32 -14.38
CA HIS A 708 27.12 -15.24 -15.25
C HIS A 708 28.25 -14.37 -14.66
N GLY A 709 28.16 -14.09 -13.36
CA GLY A 709 29.02 -13.17 -12.63
C GLY A 709 28.62 -11.70 -12.79
N ASN A 710 29.37 -10.83 -12.13
CA ASN A 710 29.12 -9.40 -12.05
C ASN A 710 30.36 -8.58 -12.42
N ASN A 711 30.14 -7.32 -12.78
CA ASN A 711 31.15 -6.27 -12.86
C ASN A 711 31.00 -5.36 -11.65
N ILE A 712 32.12 -4.94 -11.06
CA ILE A 712 32.18 -4.03 -9.92
C ILE A 712 32.97 -2.79 -10.34
N ASP A 713 32.30 -1.65 -10.36
CA ASP A 713 32.88 -0.34 -10.62
C ASP A 713 32.93 0.46 -9.33
N VAL A 714 34.10 1.02 -9.02
CA VAL A 714 34.30 1.89 -7.85
C VAL A 714 34.73 3.28 -8.32
N SER A 715 34.06 4.31 -7.81
CA SER A 715 34.40 5.71 -8.04
C SER A 715 34.64 6.43 -6.71
N PRO A 716 35.74 7.19 -6.54
CA PRO A 716 36.85 7.35 -7.47
C PRO A 716 37.63 6.05 -7.72
N VAL A 717 38.25 5.92 -8.88
CA VAL A 717 39.05 4.73 -9.21
C VAL A 717 40.19 4.57 -8.20
N ASN A 718 40.47 3.33 -7.79
CA ASN A 718 41.50 2.97 -6.80
C ASN A 718 41.27 3.53 -5.38
N SER A 719 40.06 4.00 -5.06
CA SER A 719 39.71 4.43 -3.70
C SER A 719 39.40 3.26 -2.77
N LEU A 720 38.96 2.13 -3.31
CA LEU A 720 38.71 0.91 -2.54
C LEU A 720 39.47 -0.26 -3.16
N THR A 721 39.89 -1.17 -2.29
CA THR A 721 40.18 -2.57 -2.64
C THR A 721 39.00 -3.43 -2.24
N TRP A 722 38.76 -4.52 -2.96
CA TRP A 722 37.67 -5.41 -2.66
C TRP A 722 37.98 -6.87 -2.98
N ALA A 723 37.33 -7.76 -2.26
CA ALA A 723 37.37 -9.20 -2.48
C ALA A 723 36.00 -9.82 -2.19
N SER A 724 35.74 -11.00 -2.75
CA SER A 724 34.65 -11.85 -2.29
C SER A 724 35.16 -12.63 -1.07
N SER A 725 34.55 -12.40 0.09
CA SER A 725 34.93 -13.10 1.32
C SER A 725 34.31 -14.49 1.42
N ASN A 726 33.12 -14.64 0.85
CA ASN A 726 32.42 -15.89 0.59
C ASN A 726 31.47 -15.69 -0.61
N ARG A 727 30.85 -16.78 -1.07
CA ARG A 727 29.82 -16.69 -2.12
C ARG A 727 28.73 -15.71 -1.68
N ASN A 728 28.27 -14.86 -2.58
CA ASN A 728 27.25 -13.82 -2.37
C ASN A 728 27.69 -12.54 -1.62
N TYR A 729 28.92 -12.45 -1.08
CA TYR A 729 29.32 -11.24 -0.35
C TYR A 729 30.65 -10.66 -0.86
N TYR A 730 30.66 -9.33 -0.95
CA TYR A 730 31.84 -8.54 -1.25
C TYR A 730 32.20 -7.63 -0.09
N GLU A 731 33.49 -7.60 0.23
CA GLU A 731 34.09 -6.74 1.24
C GLU A 731 34.92 -5.65 0.57
N PHE A 732 34.71 -4.41 0.99
CA PHE A 732 35.38 -3.23 0.46
C PHE A 732 36.14 -2.49 1.56
N LEU A 733 37.43 -2.26 1.34
CA LEU A 733 38.33 -1.56 2.25
C LEU A 733 38.98 -0.33 1.58
N PRO A 734 39.19 0.77 2.31
CA PRO A 734 39.91 1.93 1.79
C PRO A 734 41.34 1.55 1.40
N THR A 735 41.81 2.11 0.29
CA THR A 735 43.25 2.10 -0.05
C THR A 735 44.01 3.14 0.78
N THR A 736 45.33 3.05 0.77
CA THR A 736 46.21 4.02 1.47
C THR A 736 46.10 5.45 0.92
N SER A 737 45.59 5.62 -0.30
CA SER A 737 45.36 6.93 -0.92
C SER A 737 43.98 7.52 -0.59
N THR A 738 43.06 6.75 -0.03
CA THR A 738 41.70 7.20 0.26
C THR A 738 41.68 8.09 1.48
N LYS A 739 41.18 9.30 1.29
CA LYS A 739 41.03 10.28 2.37
C LYS A 739 39.71 10.07 3.09
N ASN A 740 39.70 10.33 4.39
CA ASN A 740 38.47 10.38 5.17
C ASN A 740 37.44 11.35 4.55
N SER A 741 36.16 11.00 4.62
CA SER A 741 35.05 11.77 4.04
C SER A 741 35.13 11.96 2.52
N THR A 742 35.84 11.06 1.82
CA THR A 742 35.72 10.96 0.36
C THR A 742 34.38 10.31 0.03
N MET A 743 33.61 10.91 -0.87
CA MET A 743 32.40 10.29 -1.40
C MET A 743 32.78 9.11 -2.30
N ILE A 744 32.30 7.92 -1.95
CA ILE A 744 32.54 6.67 -2.66
C ILE A 744 31.23 6.20 -3.29
N THR A 745 31.30 5.77 -4.55
CA THR A 745 30.22 5.06 -5.23
C THR A 745 30.70 3.68 -5.64
N ILE A 746 29.96 2.64 -5.24
CA ILE A 746 30.15 1.26 -5.68
C ILE A 746 28.95 0.90 -6.57
N LYS A 747 29.21 0.40 -7.77
CA LYS A 747 28.19 -0.09 -8.68
C LYS A 747 28.47 -1.54 -9.04
N ILE A 748 27.48 -2.41 -8.87
CA ILE A 748 27.55 -3.83 -9.22
C ILE A 748 26.51 -4.13 -10.29
N THR A 749 26.95 -4.66 -11.43
CA THR A 749 26.06 -4.97 -12.57
C THR A 749 26.26 -6.40 -13.06
N PRO A 750 25.23 -7.08 -13.58
CA PRO A 750 25.41 -8.37 -14.22
C PRO A 750 26.36 -8.29 -15.42
N LYS A 751 27.20 -9.32 -15.60
CA LYS A 751 27.94 -9.49 -16.84
C LYS A 751 26.95 -9.81 -17.95
N THR A 752 27.03 -9.07 -19.05
CA THR A 752 26.23 -9.36 -20.24
C THR A 752 26.64 -10.72 -20.81
N LEU A 753 25.64 -11.55 -21.13
CA LEU A 753 25.83 -12.76 -21.92
C LEU A 753 26.48 -12.37 -23.25
N ASN A 754 27.74 -12.77 -23.44
CA ASN A 754 28.40 -12.60 -24.72
C ASN A 754 27.85 -13.67 -25.69
N TRP A 755 26.67 -13.38 -26.26
CA TRP A 755 26.00 -14.23 -27.24
C TRP A 755 26.93 -14.64 -28.38
N PHE A 756 27.90 -13.79 -28.73
CA PHE A 756 28.90 -14.10 -29.75
C PHE A 756 29.79 -15.29 -29.34
N ASN A 757 30.24 -15.37 -28.08
CA ASN A 757 31.04 -16.49 -27.59
C ASN A 757 30.23 -17.78 -27.45
N ILE A 758 28.95 -17.69 -27.10
CA ILE A 758 28.05 -18.85 -27.01
C ILE A 758 27.76 -19.39 -28.41
N LEU A 759 27.37 -18.51 -29.36
CA LEU A 759 27.19 -18.86 -30.76
C LEU A 759 28.48 -19.40 -31.37
N TRP A 760 29.63 -18.81 -31.04
CA TRP A 760 30.94 -19.26 -31.53
C TRP A 760 31.38 -20.61 -30.98
N ASN A 761 31.13 -20.89 -29.69
CA ASN A 761 31.41 -22.19 -29.09
C ASN A 761 30.44 -23.26 -29.59
N TRP A 762 29.15 -22.92 -29.73
CA TRP A 762 28.15 -23.77 -30.38
C TRP A 762 28.54 -24.06 -31.85
N PHE A 763 29.02 -23.05 -32.59
CA PHE A 763 29.54 -23.22 -33.94
C PHE A 763 30.80 -24.10 -33.96
N LYS A 764 31.74 -23.91 -33.02
CA LYS A 764 32.94 -24.76 -32.90
C LYS A 764 32.60 -26.21 -32.63
N GLU A 765 31.66 -26.48 -31.72
CA GLU A 765 31.19 -27.84 -31.43
C GLU A 765 30.52 -28.48 -32.66
N LYS A 766 29.72 -27.72 -33.40
CA LYS A 766 29.12 -28.18 -34.67
C LYS A 766 30.15 -28.38 -35.78
N ILE A 767 31.20 -27.56 -35.87
CA ILE A 767 32.31 -27.74 -36.83
C ILE A 767 33.16 -28.97 -36.49
N ILE A 768 33.34 -29.27 -35.20
CA ILE A 768 34.02 -30.51 -34.75
C ILE A 768 33.16 -31.73 -35.10
N PHE A 769 31.83 -31.61 -35.06
CA PHE A 769 30.90 -32.67 -35.47
C PHE A 769 30.84 -32.88 -36.99
N TRP A 770 31.24 -31.89 -37.80
CA TRP A 770 31.34 -32.00 -39.27
C TRP A 770 32.75 -32.40 -39.76
N LYS A 771 33.74 -32.47 -38.86
CA LYS A 771 35.12 -32.91 -39.16
C LYS A 771 35.46 -34.31 -38.65
N LYS A 772 34.53 -35.00 -37.98
CA LYS A 772 34.52 -36.44 -37.76
C LYS A 772 33.46 -37.05 -38.66
#